data_AF-A0AAD5D1D8-F1
#
_entry.id   AF-A0AAD5D1D8-F1
#
_cell.length_a   1.000
_cell.length_b   1.000
_cell.length_c   1.000
_cell.angle_alpha   90.00
_cell.angle_beta   90.00
_cell.angle_gamma   90.00
#
_symmetry.space_group_name_H-M   'P 1'
#
loop_
_entity.id
_entity.type
_entity.pdbx_description
1 polymer ?
#
loop_
_entity_poly.entity_id
_entity_poly.type
_entity_poly.pdbx_seq_one_letter_code
_entity_poly.pdbx_strand_id
1 'polypeptide(L)'
;MSSEKHISTMIPTGNNLHVVFLPFFTSSHIIPLVHAARLFATRGVRSTIITTVHNALIFQAQVDRDRVAGHPIAVHTVTFPSSEVGLPEGIESMNMAPTLEIAGAVFRGMMKLQTTIEQVIRGLAPDCIFSDMFFPWTVELADELNIPRLLFYPSCFLYHSISHSLRVYKPHENVNSESESFVVPNLPDEITMKRSQVSEHFKKKTGYGEMLDLIQQSEKRSYGLVHNTFYEIEPAYVDHFKKVKDTKVWHIGPLFQFFVGEGREKGVSDKYGCLSWLDEQKPKSVIFACFGSMVKFPEAQITEIALALEESKRPFIWVVGKTGSEGIGGLPDGFEERVKRENKGLIISGWAPQVEILQHVALGGFLTHCGWNSVLEAVVFGVPLITWPLYAEHFYNEKLVELLGIGVGVGANVWNLSTEISSPIIGKQGIIEAIGVLTGDSVVAKRIRQNSKELAIKTKKVVEEGGSSNNSLTALIEELKQQPSRSLYPRLCPRPHDTSTQLIRDVAPDCIFSDMFITWSVDLAEELNIPRLVFYPNNFIYHAISHSLKVHTSLISSEFLSFVVRDLPDNITMKRSQLSHHFVSKTEMGDWMERVQQSEKRSYGIVHNTFYEIEPAYADHVKKIKGTKVWHIGPLFQFFSRDNNVVLEKHSCLTWLDDQKPNSVIYVCFGSMVRFPEAQITEIALALEESKQPFVWVVRKEGNEGIGGLPEGFDERIGTKNKGLIIIGWAPQVEILQHPSLGGFLTHCGWNSVLEAAAAGVPLITWPLYANHFYNEKLVELLGIGVGVGADVWNPSFVITSPVIRKQAILEAIEVLTSRSIIADRIRQNSKDLAIKAKKVVEEDGSSLNHLNALIDELKAIKLSSKA
;
A
#
# COMPACT_ATOMS: atom_id res chain seq x y z
N MET A 1 26.43 -13.22 55.46
CA MET A 1 25.27 -12.39 55.85
C MET A 1 25.34 -11.07 55.11
N SER A 2 24.58 -10.92 54.03
CA SER A 2 23.94 -9.66 53.67
C SER A 2 23.00 -9.93 52.49
N SER A 3 21.74 -9.66 52.73
CA SER A 3 20.56 -9.83 51.88
C SER A 3 20.65 -9.04 50.58
N GLU A 4 20.47 -9.73 49.45
CA GLU A 4 20.15 -9.12 48.16
C GLU A 4 18.78 -8.43 48.25
N LYS A 5 18.77 -7.10 48.12
CA LYS A 5 17.56 -6.32 47.90
C LYS A 5 17.17 -6.45 46.43
N HIS A 6 16.00 -7.02 46.19
CA HIS A 6 15.25 -6.89 44.94
C HIS A 6 15.18 -5.41 44.52
N ILE A 7 15.86 -5.09 43.41
CA ILE A 7 15.53 -3.90 42.62
C ILE A 7 14.41 -4.34 41.69
N SER A 8 13.18 -3.99 42.07
CA SER A 8 12.03 -4.00 41.18
C SER A 8 12.35 -3.04 40.02
N THR A 9 12.65 -3.60 38.85
CA THR A 9 12.57 -2.87 37.60
C THR A 9 11.09 -2.57 37.35
N MET A 10 10.68 -1.37 37.76
CA MET A 10 9.47 -0.75 37.24
C MET A 10 9.58 -0.74 35.71
N ILE A 11 8.81 -1.61 35.04
CA ILE A 11 8.54 -1.51 33.62
C ILE A 11 7.75 -0.21 33.42
N PRO A 12 8.24 0.78 32.65
CA PRO A 12 7.44 1.95 32.33
C PRO A 12 6.25 1.49 31.48
N THR A 13 5.07 1.49 32.09
CA THR A 13 3.79 1.33 31.40
C THR A 13 3.47 2.63 30.65
N GLY A 14 3.91 2.72 29.41
CA GLY A 14 3.49 3.74 28.44
C GLY A 14 3.60 3.18 27.03
N ASN A 15 2.51 3.21 26.26
CA ASN A 15 2.46 2.83 24.84
C ASN A 15 3.66 3.44 24.08
N ASN A 16 4.60 2.60 23.66
CA ASN A 16 5.89 3.05 23.13
C ASN A 16 5.79 3.35 21.62
N LEU A 17 5.02 4.39 21.26
CA LEU A 17 4.76 4.81 19.89
C LEU A 17 6.07 5.04 19.12
N HIS A 18 6.22 4.40 17.95
CA HIS A 18 7.36 4.56 17.05
C HIS A 18 6.92 5.19 15.71
N VAL A 19 7.47 6.36 15.40
CA VAL A 19 7.22 7.07 14.14
C VAL A 19 8.50 7.10 13.30
N VAL A 20 8.39 6.71 12.02
CA VAL A 20 9.46 6.92 11.04
C VAL A 20 9.21 8.20 10.25
N PHE A 21 10.26 8.99 10.06
CA PHE A 21 10.24 10.27 9.36
C PHE A 21 11.02 10.15 8.05
N LEU A 22 10.38 10.49 6.93
CA LEU A 22 10.99 10.38 5.60
C LEU A 22 10.98 11.74 4.88
N PRO A 23 12.05 12.56 5.06
CA PRO A 23 12.17 13.86 4.40
C PRO A 23 12.61 13.74 2.94
N PHE A 24 12.07 14.61 2.08
CA PHE A 24 12.54 14.74 0.69
C PHE A 24 13.91 15.42 0.64
N PHE A 25 14.81 15.04 -0.26
CA PHE A 25 16.24 15.42 -0.16
C PHE A 25 16.56 16.82 -0.69
N THR A 26 15.81 17.80 -0.17
CA THR A 26 16.13 19.23 -0.22
C THR A 26 16.21 19.77 1.19
N SER A 27 17.09 20.75 1.44
CA SER A 27 17.22 21.35 2.77
C SER A 27 15.90 21.98 3.26
N SER A 28 15.09 22.52 2.33
CA SER A 28 13.78 23.11 2.64
C SER A 28 12.74 22.09 3.11
N HIS A 29 12.92 20.80 2.85
CA HIS A 29 12.05 19.72 3.31
C HIS A 29 12.68 18.93 4.47
N ILE A 30 13.99 18.66 4.41
CA ILE A 30 14.76 17.99 5.45
C ILE A 30 14.64 18.73 6.78
N ILE A 31 15.01 20.02 6.82
CA ILE A 31 15.10 20.77 8.07
C ILE A 31 13.77 20.77 8.85
N PRO A 32 12.61 21.15 8.25
CA PRO A 32 11.36 21.18 9.00
C PRO A 32 10.88 19.78 9.40
N LEU A 33 10.99 18.73 8.57
CA LEU A 33 10.54 17.40 8.97
C LEU A 33 11.46 16.77 10.03
N VAL A 34 12.76 17.08 10.02
CA VAL A 34 13.67 16.76 11.13
C VAL A 34 13.25 17.49 12.40
N HIS A 35 12.90 18.78 12.33
CA HIS A 35 12.36 19.50 13.50
C HIS A 35 11.09 18.84 14.05
N ALA A 36 10.19 18.34 13.19
CA ALA A 36 9.04 17.56 13.63
C ALA A 36 9.47 16.26 14.34
N ALA A 37 10.45 15.52 13.80
CA ALA A 37 10.98 14.31 14.44
C ALA A 37 11.57 14.59 15.82
N ARG A 38 12.34 15.68 15.95
CA ARG A 38 12.88 16.16 17.22
C ARG A 38 11.76 16.47 18.20
N LEU A 39 10.71 17.19 17.78
CA LEU A 39 9.56 17.50 18.62
C LEU A 39 8.81 16.25 19.10
N PHE A 40 8.59 15.27 18.23
CA PHE A 40 8.00 13.99 18.62
C PHE A 40 8.86 13.28 19.68
N ALA A 41 10.19 13.27 19.50
CA ALA A 41 11.12 12.69 20.47
C ALA A 41 11.09 13.43 21.82
N THR A 42 10.97 14.76 21.86
CA THR A 42 10.82 15.52 23.11
C THR A 42 9.55 15.14 23.88
N ARG A 43 8.56 14.53 23.22
CA ARG A 43 7.31 14.02 23.81
C ARG A 43 7.33 12.52 24.10
N GLY A 44 8.52 11.91 24.10
CA GLY A 44 8.72 10.50 24.41
C GLY A 44 8.37 9.55 23.27
N VAL A 45 8.08 10.05 22.07
CA VAL A 45 7.80 9.20 20.90
C VAL A 45 9.12 8.73 20.29
N ARG A 46 9.30 7.42 20.15
CA ARG A 46 10.46 6.86 19.45
C ARG A 46 10.44 7.35 18.00
N SER A 47 11.46 8.10 17.60
CA SER A 47 11.50 8.79 16.32
C SER A 47 12.69 8.32 15.50
N THR A 48 12.48 7.87 14.26
CA THR A 48 13.57 7.43 13.38
C THR A 48 13.52 8.17 12.06
N ILE A 49 14.55 8.96 11.76
CA ILE A 49 14.67 9.69 10.50
C ILE A 49 15.39 8.78 9.50
N ILE A 50 14.77 8.52 8.35
CA ILE A 50 15.38 7.75 7.26
C ILE A 50 15.88 8.72 6.19
N THR A 51 17.17 8.69 5.88
CA THR A 51 17.77 9.56 4.86
C THR A 51 19.02 8.90 4.28
N THR A 52 19.83 9.63 3.51
CA THR A 52 21.11 9.16 2.99
C THR A 52 22.30 9.74 3.77
N VAL A 53 23.49 9.17 3.57
CA VAL A 53 24.69 9.50 4.35
C VAL A 53 25.02 10.99 4.34
N HIS A 54 25.05 11.63 3.17
CA HIS A 54 25.43 13.04 3.06
C HIS A 54 24.29 13.98 3.45
N ASN A 55 23.04 13.58 3.26
CA ASN A 55 21.88 14.35 3.75
C ASN A 55 21.79 14.35 5.28
N ALA A 56 22.20 13.25 5.94
CA ALA A 56 22.23 13.19 7.41
C ALA A 56 23.17 14.24 8.02
N LEU A 57 24.28 14.58 7.35
CA LEU A 57 25.24 15.58 7.83
C LEU A 57 24.63 16.97 8.05
N ILE A 58 23.51 17.28 7.40
CA ILE A 58 22.79 18.55 7.54
C ILE A 58 22.27 18.74 8.97
N PHE A 59 21.91 17.65 9.66
CA PHE A 59 21.22 17.71 10.94
C PHE A 59 21.74 16.74 12.02
N GLN A 60 22.78 15.97 11.71
CA GLN A 60 23.34 14.95 12.61
C GLN A 60 23.72 15.54 13.98
N ALA A 61 24.33 16.73 14.00
CA ALA A 61 24.74 17.39 15.24
C ALA A 61 23.55 17.73 16.16
N GLN A 62 22.40 18.11 15.59
CA GLN A 62 21.17 18.39 16.33
C GLN A 62 20.62 17.09 16.93
N VAL A 63 20.52 16.03 16.13
CA VAL A 63 19.99 14.73 16.58
C VAL A 63 20.89 14.09 17.63
N ASP A 64 22.21 14.21 17.51
CA ASP A 64 23.15 13.71 18.51
C ASP A 64 23.00 14.44 19.85
N ARG A 65 22.76 15.75 19.84
CA ARG A 65 22.46 16.52 21.06
C ARG A 65 21.17 16.04 21.72
N ASP A 66 20.10 15.86 20.96
CA ASP A 66 18.82 15.40 21.51
C ASP A 66 18.94 13.97 22.08
N ARG A 67 19.71 13.10 21.41
CA ARG A 67 19.99 11.74 21.89
C ARG A 67 20.79 11.76 23.19
N VAL A 68 21.80 12.62 23.31
CA VAL A 68 22.56 12.82 24.56
C VAL A 68 21.67 13.37 25.67
N ALA A 69 20.68 14.21 25.33
CA ALA A 69 19.67 14.70 26.27
C ALA A 69 18.63 13.64 26.67
N GLY A 70 18.72 12.41 26.15
CA GLY A 70 17.84 11.29 26.49
C GLY A 70 16.57 11.18 25.66
N HIS A 71 16.43 11.97 24.58
CA HIS A 71 15.29 11.85 23.68
C HIS A 71 15.43 10.62 22.76
N PRO A 72 14.36 9.83 22.54
CA PRO A 72 14.41 8.59 21.76
C PRO A 72 14.39 8.87 20.25
N ILE A 73 15.46 9.48 19.74
CA ILE A 73 15.63 9.82 18.32
C ILE A 73 16.84 9.11 17.70
N ALA A 74 16.70 8.65 16.46
CA ALA A 74 17.76 8.00 15.70
C ALA A 74 17.73 8.40 14.22
N VAL A 75 18.88 8.29 13.55
CA VAL A 75 19.01 8.42 12.10
C VAL A 75 19.35 7.07 11.51
N HIS A 76 18.62 6.66 10.48
CA HIS A 76 18.92 5.48 9.68
C HIS A 76 19.34 5.93 8.28
N THR A 77 20.60 5.70 7.91
CA THR A 77 21.13 6.10 6.61
C THR A 77 21.09 4.96 5.61
N VAL A 78 20.60 5.22 4.40
CA VAL A 78 20.75 4.34 3.24
C VAL A 78 21.82 4.89 2.29
N THR A 79 22.54 4.01 1.61
CA THR A 79 23.54 4.42 0.60
C THR A 79 22.82 4.97 -0.63
N PHE A 80 23.14 6.21 -1.03
CA PHE A 80 22.59 6.79 -2.24
C PHE A 80 23.20 6.13 -3.49
N PRO A 81 22.41 5.78 -4.52
CA PRO A 81 22.90 5.02 -5.67
C PRO A 81 23.61 5.92 -6.70
N SER A 82 24.64 6.69 -6.29
CA SER A 82 25.32 7.68 -7.14
C SER A 82 25.81 7.10 -8.46
N SER A 83 26.46 5.93 -8.43
CA SER A 83 27.02 5.27 -9.61
C SER A 83 25.95 4.85 -10.63
N GLU A 84 24.77 4.41 -10.18
CA GLU A 84 23.67 4.00 -11.06
C GLU A 84 23.02 5.17 -11.81
N VAL A 85 23.19 6.40 -11.31
CA VAL A 85 22.62 7.61 -11.91
C VAL A 85 23.66 8.53 -12.52
N GLY A 86 24.92 8.09 -12.60
CA GLY A 86 26.03 8.84 -13.21
C GLY A 86 26.49 10.04 -12.38
N LEU A 87 26.33 9.98 -11.07
CA LEU A 87 26.75 11.05 -10.15
C LEU A 87 28.05 10.69 -9.42
N PRO A 88 28.90 11.69 -9.12
CA PRO A 88 30.00 11.51 -8.20
C PRO A 88 29.48 11.26 -6.78
N GLU A 89 30.31 10.62 -5.95
CA GLU A 89 30.02 10.42 -4.53
C GLU A 89 29.87 11.78 -3.82
N GLY A 90 28.90 11.90 -2.91
CA GLY A 90 28.65 13.11 -2.12
C GLY A 90 27.56 14.05 -2.65
N ILE A 91 27.11 13.91 -3.90
CA ILE A 91 25.97 14.70 -4.43
C ILE A 91 24.67 13.92 -4.26
N GLU A 92 24.06 14.04 -3.08
CA GLU A 92 22.83 13.32 -2.70
C GLU A 92 21.62 14.26 -2.48
N SER A 93 21.82 15.57 -2.62
CA SER A 93 20.80 16.61 -2.44
C SER A 93 20.68 17.48 -3.69
N MET A 94 19.44 17.86 -4.04
CA MET A 94 19.23 18.82 -5.13
C MET A 94 19.79 20.21 -4.82
N ASN A 95 19.96 20.58 -3.55
CA ASN A 95 20.59 21.84 -3.17
C ASN A 95 22.08 21.91 -3.56
N MET A 96 22.73 20.76 -3.70
CA MET A 96 24.15 20.64 -4.05
C MET A 96 24.38 20.44 -5.55
N ALA A 97 23.30 20.33 -6.34
CA ALA A 97 23.38 20.07 -7.77
C ALA A 97 23.75 21.36 -8.54
N PRO A 98 24.90 21.42 -9.24
CA PRO A 98 25.34 22.63 -9.92
C PRO A 98 24.60 22.87 -11.25
N THR A 99 23.90 21.87 -11.80
CA THR A 99 23.12 21.95 -13.04
C THR A 99 21.76 21.26 -12.90
N LEU A 100 20.80 21.62 -13.75
CA LEU A 100 19.50 20.95 -13.79
C LEU A 100 19.62 19.45 -14.13
N GLU A 101 20.60 19.09 -14.97
CA GLU A 101 20.91 17.70 -15.30
C GLU A 101 21.31 16.89 -14.06
N ILE A 102 22.22 17.44 -13.24
CA ILE A 102 22.66 16.80 -11.99
C ILE A 102 21.49 16.74 -11.00
N ALA A 103 20.66 17.78 -10.88
CA ALA A 103 19.47 17.75 -10.04
C ALA A 103 18.49 16.64 -10.48
N GLY A 104 18.30 16.47 -11.79
CA GLY A 104 17.51 15.38 -12.36
C GLY A 104 18.10 13.99 -12.10
N ALA A 105 19.43 13.85 -12.12
CA ALA A 105 20.11 12.62 -11.73
C ALA A 105 19.94 12.31 -10.24
N VAL A 106 20.02 13.33 -9.39
CA VAL A 106 19.77 13.18 -7.95
C VAL A 106 18.34 12.69 -7.73
N PHE A 107 17.35 13.31 -8.39
CA PHE A 107 15.94 12.89 -8.33
C PHE A 107 15.74 11.43 -8.76
N ARG A 108 16.36 10.99 -9.88
CA ARG A 108 16.32 9.57 -10.30
C ARG A 108 16.92 8.63 -9.25
N GLY A 109 18.00 9.07 -8.59
CA GLY A 109 18.62 8.32 -7.49
C GLY A 109 17.69 8.17 -6.29
N MET A 110 16.97 9.24 -5.93
CA MET A 110 15.94 9.17 -4.87
C MET A 110 14.86 8.14 -5.19
N MET A 111 14.35 8.13 -6.43
CA MET A 111 13.31 7.19 -6.83
C MET A 111 13.77 5.72 -6.78
N LYS A 112 15.04 5.46 -7.08
CA LYS A 112 15.65 4.11 -6.96
C LYS A 112 15.75 3.62 -5.51
N LEU A 113 15.72 4.51 -4.52
CA LEU A 113 15.81 4.13 -3.11
C LEU A 113 14.51 3.57 -2.54
N GLN A 114 13.38 3.65 -3.27
CA GLN A 114 12.08 3.23 -2.76
C GLN A 114 12.13 1.83 -2.12
N THR A 115 12.51 0.80 -2.86
CA THR A 115 12.54 -0.59 -2.36
C THR A 115 13.42 -0.74 -1.11
N THR A 116 14.59 -0.09 -1.10
CA THR A 116 15.51 -0.11 0.05
C THR A 116 14.88 0.56 1.27
N ILE A 117 14.25 1.72 1.10
CA ILE A 117 13.58 2.44 2.18
C ILE A 117 12.39 1.64 2.70
N GLU A 118 11.60 1.01 1.83
CA GLU A 118 10.50 0.14 2.27
C GLU A 118 11.01 -1.03 3.11
N GLN A 119 12.12 -1.68 2.72
CA GLN A 119 12.74 -2.74 3.51
C GLN A 119 13.22 -2.25 4.88
N VAL A 120 13.81 -1.06 4.95
CA VAL A 120 14.20 -0.42 6.21
C VAL A 120 12.97 -0.19 7.09
N ILE A 121 11.89 0.38 6.54
CA ILE A 121 10.65 0.64 7.28
C ILE A 121 10.04 -0.68 7.79
N ARG A 122 9.99 -1.73 6.95
CA ARG A 122 9.52 -3.08 7.36
C ARG A 122 10.36 -3.64 8.52
N GLY A 123 11.68 -3.50 8.45
CA GLY A 123 12.60 -3.96 9.50
C GLY A 123 12.50 -3.15 10.81
N LEU A 124 12.19 -1.86 10.72
CA LEU A 124 11.97 -0.99 11.88
C LEU A 124 10.63 -1.26 12.57
N ALA A 125 9.64 -1.78 11.84
CA ALA A 125 8.29 -2.08 12.31
C ALA A 125 7.62 -0.92 13.09
N PRO A 126 7.55 0.30 12.50
CA PRO A 126 6.99 1.46 13.17
C PRO A 126 5.46 1.38 13.31
N ASP A 127 4.91 2.24 14.16
CA ASP A 127 3.48 2.43 14.36
C ASP A 127 2.89 3.52 13.45
N CYS A 128 3.73 4.35 12.83
CA CYS A 128 3.31 5.41 11.91
C CYS A 128 4.42 5.77 10.92
N ILE A 129 4.05 6.05 9.67
CA ILE A 129 4.95 6.67 8.68
C ILE A 129 4.60 8.15 8.59
N PHE A 130 5.57 9.03 8.82
CA PHE A 130 5.44 10.46 8.60
C PHE A 130 6.36 10.88 7.45
N SER A 131 5.80 10.97 6.25
CA SER A 131 6.58 11.15 5.02
C SER A 131 6.26 12.46 4.33
N ASP A 132 7.28 13.01 3.66
CA ASP A 132 7.14 14.15 2.78
C ASP A 132 6.11 13.92 1.67
N MET A 133 5.45 14.98 1.21
CA MET A 133 4.51 14.94 0.10
C MET A 133 5.11 14.23 -1.13
N PHE A 134 6.41 14.42 -1.42
CA PHE A 134 7.06 13.85 -2.61
C PHE A 134 7.33 12.34 -2.56
N PHE A 135 6.91 11.64 -1.50
CA PHE A 135 6.92 10.18 -1.42
C PHE A 135 5.49 9.61 -1.38
N PRO A 136 4.67 9.80 -2.44
CA PRO A 136 3.29 9.33 -2.44
C PRO A 136 3.19 7.82 -2.25
N TRP A 137 4.17 7.05 -2.73
CA TRP A 137 4.27 5.58 -2.61
C TRP A 137 4.27 5.07 -1.16
N THR A 138 4.56 5.92 -0.17
CA THR A 138 4.55 5.52 1.24
C THR A 138 3.15 5.23 1.75
N VAL A 139 2.07 5.64 1.05
CA VAL A 139 0.71 5.27 1.45
C VAL A 139 0.42 3.81 1.16
N GLU A 140 0.96 3.27 0.06
CA GLU A 140 0.87 1.84 -0.25
C GLU A 140 1.57 1.00 0.81
N LEU A 141 2.77 1.43 1.23
CA LEU A 141 3.49 0.75 2.30
C LEU A 141 2.76 0.87 3.66
N ALA A 142 2.19 2.03 3.97
CA ALA A 142 1.42 2.22 5.18
C ALA A 142 0.17 1.32 5.21
N ASP A 143 -0.53 1.20 4.08
CA ASP A 143 -1.68 0.31 3.90
C ASP A 143 -1.26 -1.17 4.01
N GLU A 144 -0.13 -1.56 3.41
CA GLU A 144 0.46 -2.91 3.54
C GLU A 144 0.76 -3.25 5.01
N LEU A 145 1.34 -2.29 5.74
CA LEU A 145 1.72 -2.45 7.13
C LEU A 145 0.55 -2.24 8.11
N ASN A 146 -0.60 -1.78 7.62
CA ASN A 146 -1.76 -1.38 8.40
C ASN A 146 -1.41 -0.39 9.53
N ILE A 147 -0.67 0.66 9.17
CA ILE A 147 -0.29 1.75 10.07
C ILE A 147 -0.70 3.10 9.47
N PRO A 148 -0.99 4.12 10.28
CA PRO A 148 -1.26 5.46 9.78
C PRO A 148 -0.06 6.02 8.99
N ARG A 149 -0.37 6.64 7.84
CA ARG A 149 0.53 7.58 7.17
C ARG A 149 0.11 9.02 7.49
N LEU A 150 1.03 9.81 8.02
CA LEU A 150 0.95 11.25 8.01
C LEU A 150 1.68 11.82 6.79
N LEU A 151 1.01 12.67 6.03
CA LEU A 151 1.60 13.38 4.89
C LEU A 151 2.05 14.76 5.33
N PHE A 152 3.32 15.07 5.12
CA PHE A 152 3.91 16.35 5.49
C PHE A 152 3.84 17.38 4.36
N TYR A 153 3.29 18.56 4.67
CA TYR A 153 3.25 19.73 3.81
C TYR A 153 4.08 20.89 4.38
N PRO A 154 5.23 21.24 3.79
CA PRO A 154 5.98 22.44 4.16
C PRO A 154 5.40 23.70 3.47
N SER A 155 4.09 23.90 3.53
CA SER A 155 3.35 24.96 2.81
C SER A 155 2.16 25.51 3.60
N CYS A 156 1.67 26.70 3.20
CA CYS A 156 0.48 27.35 3.76
C CYS A 156 -0.83 26.76 3.26
N PHE A 157 -1.92 26.92 4.03
CA PHE A 157 -3.27 26.50 3.63
C PHE A 157 -3.86 27.32 2.48
N LEU A 158 -3.45 28.58 2.33
CA LEU A 158 -3.84 29.43 1.21
C LEU A 158 -3.49 28.78 -0.13
N TYR A 159 -2.25 28.29 -0.26
CA TYR A 159 -1.78 27.60 -1.46
C TYR A 159 -2.68 26.40 -1.81
N HIS A 160 -3.03 25.57 -0.83
CA HIS A 160 -3.87 24.41 -1.09
C HIS A 160 -5.33 24.77 -1.40
N SER A 161 -5.84 25.84 -0.81
CA SER A 161 -7.19 26.36 -1.09
C SER A 161 -7.29 26.91 -2.51
N ILE A 162 -6.31 27.73 -2.94
CA ILE A 162 -6.23 28.22 -4.32
C ILE A 162 -6.05 27.04 -5.28
N SER A 163 -5.14 26.11 -4.98
CA SER A 163 -4.90 24.93 -5.82
C SER A 163 -6.15 24.06 -5.99
N HIS A 164 -6.93 23.87 -4.93
CA HIS A 164 -8.21 23.18 -5.01
C HIS A 164 -9.19 23.93 -5.92
N SER A 165 -9.32 25.25 -5.75
CA SER A 165 -10.18 26.08 -6.59
C SER A 165 -9.79 26.04 -8.08
N LEU A 166 -8.49 26.15 -8.38
CA LEU A 166 -7.95 26.04 -9.75
C LEU A 166 -8.28 24.69 -10.40
N ARG A 167 -8.27 23.58 -9.64
CA ARG A 167 -8.65 22.26 -10.16
C ARG A 167 -10.14 22.12 -10.42
N VAL A 168 -10.97 22.63 -9.50
CA VAL A 168 -12.43 22.44 -9.53
C VAL A 168 -13.11 23.40 -10.50
N TYR A 169 -12.77 24.68 -10.43
CA TYR A 169 -13.48 25.74 -11.17
C TYR A 169 -12.72 26.25 -12.40
N LYS A 170 -11.41 25.98 -12.47
CA LYS A 170 -10.55 26.31 -13.61
C LYS A 170 -10.69 27.75 -14.15
N PRO A 171 -10.73 28.78 -13.30
CA PRO A 171 -10.93 30.16 -13.76
C PRO A 171 -9.82 30.64 -14.70
N HIS A 172 -8.61 30.07 -14.59
CA HIS A 172 -7.46 30.34 -15.45
C HIS A 172 -7.60 29.84 -16.90
N GLU A 173 -8.58 28.99 -17.18
CA GLU A 173 -8.93 28.55 -18.53
C GLU A 173 -9.90 29.53 -19.23
N ASN A 174 -10.55 30.43 -18.48
CA ASN A 174 -11.54 31.39 -19.01
C ASN A 174 -10.96 32.74 -19.44
N VAL A 175 -9.63 32.88 -19.40
CA VAL A 175 -8.90 34.09 -19.78
C VAL A 175 -8.12 33.88 -21.06
N ASN A 176 -7.96 34.93 -21.86
CA ASN A 176 -7.47 34.89 -23.23
C ASN A 176 -5.96 35.20 -23.37
N SER A 177 -5.29 35.66 -22.31
CA SER A 177 -3.85 35.96 -22.35
C SER A 177 -3.12 35.68 -21.03
N GLU A 178 -1.79 35.55 -21.09
CA GLU A 178 -0.95 35.32 -19.90
C GLU A 178 -1.02 36.49 -18.89
N SER A 179 -1.21 37.73 -19.37
CA SER A 179 -1.26 38.94 -18.54
C SER A 179 -2.66 39.22 -17.95
N GLU A 180 -3.70 38.55 -18.46
CA GLU A 180 -5.07 38.71 -17.99
C GLU A 180 -5.25 38.14 -16.59
N SER A 181 -6.01 38.87 -15.77
CA SER A 181 -6.27 38.53 -14.37
C SER A 181 -7.65 37.89 -14.22
N PHE A 182 -7.77 36.97 -13.27
CA PHE A 182 -9.02 36.34 -12.89
C PHE A 182 -9.14 36.26 -11.37
N VAL A 183 -10.38 36.26 -10.88
CA VAL A 183 -10.68 36.03 -9.47
C VAL A 183 -10.69 34.52 -9.21
N VAL A 184 -10.04 34.07 -8.15
CA VAL A 184 -10.07 32.67 -7.71
C VAL A 184 -11.37 32.43 -6.93
N PRO A 185 -12.31 31.61 -7.45
CA PRO A 185 -13.62 31.45 -6.84
C PRO A 185 -13.57 30.58 -5.57
N ASN A 186 -14.62 30.69 -4.77
CA ASN A 186 -14.85 29.87 -3.57
C ASN A 186 -13.70 29.95 -2.54
N LEU A 187 -13.18 31.15 -2.30
CA LEU A 187 -12.23 31.42 -1.23
C LEU A 187 -12.82 32.38 -0.18
N PRO A 188 -12.31 32.39 1.06
CA PRO A 188 -12.71 33.36 2.09
C PRO A 188 -12.52 34.82 1.69
N ASP A 189 -11.40 35.13 1.04
CA ASP A 189 -11.08 36.46 0.54
C ASP A 189 -11.08 36.48 -1.00
N GLU A 190 -11.35 37.65 -1.57
CA GLU A 190 -11.25 37.86 -3.03
C GLU A 190 -9.77 37.91 -3.44
N ILE A 191 -9.29 36.80 -4.00
CA ILE A 191 -7.92 36.71 -4.53
C ILE A 191 -7.96 36.81 -6.04
N THR A 192 -7.19 37.76 -6.57
CA THR A 192 -6.96 37.90 -8.01
C THR A 192 -5.57 37.40 -8.39
N MET A 193 -5.48 36.60 -9.44
CA MET A 193 -4.22 36.11 -10.01
C MET A 193 -4.18 36.35 -11.52
N LYS A 194 -2.98 36.57 -12.07
CA LYS A 194 -2.76 36.51 -13.51
C LYS A 194 -2.56 35.07 -13.97
N ARG A 195 -2.94 34.76 -15.21
CA ARG A 195 -2.66 33.45 -15.80
C ARG A 195 -1.16 33.11 -15.77
N SER A 196 -0.29 34.08 -15.99
CA SER A 196 1.17 33.91 -15.92
C SER A 196 1.72 33.54 -14.54
N GLN A 197 0.98 33.79 -13.47
CA GLN A 197 1.36 33.44 -12.09
C GLN A 197 0.94 32.02 -11.72
N VAL A 198 0.06 31.39 -12.51
CA VAL A 198 -0.39 30.01 -12.31
C VAL A 198 0.69 29.05 -12.79
N SER A 199 0.99 28.03 -11.98
CA SER A 199 1.94 26.98 -12.36
C SER A 199 1.49 26.24 -13.63
N GLU A 200 2.45 25.89 -14.49
CA GLU A 200 2.20 25.27 -15.79
C GLU A 200 1.41 23.96 -15.73
N HIS A 201 1.49 23.21 -14.63
CA HIS A 201 0.77 21.95 -14.47
C HIS A 201 -0.76 22.11 -14.42
N PHE A 202 -1.27 23.30 -14.07
CA PHE A 202 -2.70 23.60 -14.17
C PHE A 202 -3.13 23.96 -15.59
N LYS A 203 -2.19 24.36 -16.46
CA LYS A 203 -2.45 24.79 -17.83
C LYS A 203 -2.28 23.66 -18.85
N LYS A 204 -1.37 22.72 -18.57
CA LYS A 204 -1.03 21.59 -19.46
C LYS A 204 -0.45 20.40 -18.68
N LYS A 205 -0.46 19.22 -19.30
CA LYS A 205 0.19 18.03 -18.72
C LYS A 205 1.70 18.21 -18.68
N THR A 206 2.29 17.90 -17.53
CA THR A 206 3.74 17.92 -17.27
C THR A 206 4.09 16.78 -16.32
N GLY A 207 5.32 16.27 -16.34
CA GLY A 207 5.74 15.23 -15.39
C GLY A 207 5.66 15.68 -13.92
N TYR A 208 5.85 16.98 -13.66
CA TYR A 208 5.61 17.57 -12.33
C TYR A 208 4.12 17.54 -11.96
N GLY A 209 3.21 17.80 -12.92
CA GLY A 209 1.77 17.66 -12.73
C GLY A 209 1.35 16.23 -12.40
N GLU A 210 1.89 15.24 -13.10
CA GLU A 210 1.62 13.81 -12.83
C GLU A 210 2.05 13.42 -11.41
N MET A 211 3.19 13.94 -10.95
CA MET A 211 3.63 13.76 -9.57
C MET A 211 2.65 14.41 -8.58
N LEU A 212 2.21 15.65 -8.80
CA LEU A 212 1.23 16.31 -7.94
C LEU A 212 -0.11 15.56 -7.91
N ASP A 213 -0.52 14.94 -9.02
CA ASP A 213 -1.71 14.10 -9.09
C ASP A 213 -1.55 12.84 -8.20
N LEU A 214 -0.38 12.19 -8.23
CA LEU A 214 -0.08 11.06 -7.33
C LEU A 214 -0.08 11.49 -5.86
N ILE A 215 0.47 12.66 -5.55
CA ILE A 215 0.44 13.23 -4.20
C ILE A 215 -1.02 13.42 -3.75
N GLN A 216 -1.83 14.05 -4.60
CA GLN A 216 -3.25 14.31 -4.32
C GLN A 216 -4.08 13.03 -4.16
N GLN A 217 -3.75 11.96 -4.88
CA GLN A 217 -4.35 10.63 -4.70
C GLN A 217 -3.94 10.02 -3.35
N SER A 218 -2.68 10.17 -2.97
CA SER A 218 -2.16 9.65 -1.69
C SER A 218 -2.71 10.39 -0.47
N GLU A 219 -3.06 11.68 -0.58
CA GLU A 219 -3.70 12.47 0.49
C GLU A 219 -4.98 11.80 1.02
N LYS A 220 -5.84 11.30 0.11
CA LYS A 220 -7.14 10.72 0.48
C LYS A 220 -7.02 9.42 1.26
N ARG A 221 -5.92 8.70 1.07
CA ARG A 221 -5.60 7.43 1.74
C ARG A 221 -4.71 7.62 2.96
N SER A 222 -4.13 8.81 3.13
CA SER A 222 -3.32 9.14 4.31
C SER A 222 -4.22 9.33 5.53
N TYR A 223 -3.72 8.96 6.70
CA TYR A 223 -4.43 9.15 7.97
C TYR A 223 -4.68 10.63 8.25
N GLY A 224 -3.70 11.48 7.94
CA GLY A 224 -3.98 12.88 7.69
C GLY A 224 -2.79 13.73 7.28
N LEU A 225 -3.07 15.03 7.12
CA LEU A 225 -2.21 16.04 6.53
C LEU A 225 -1.64 16.92 7.64
N VAL A 226 -0.32 17.09 7.66
CA VAL A 226 0.37 17.88 8.69
C VAL A 226 1.15 19.00 8.03
N HIS A 227 0.76 20.23 8.34
CA HIS A 227 1.32 21.43 7.74
C HIS A 227 2.31 22.12 8.70
N ASN A 228 3.45 22.54 8.16
CA ASN A 228 4.35 23.46 8.86
C ASN A 228 3.80 24.90 8.76
N THR A 229 2.69 25.17 9.42
CA THR A 229 2.06 26.49 9.56
C THR A 229 1.40 26.58 10.94
N PHE A 230 0.78 27.69 11.29
CA PHE A 230 0.06 27.89 12.56
C PHE A 230 -1.30 28.55 12.33
N TYR A 231 -2.26 28.35 13.22
CA TYR A 231 -3.63 28.82 13.00
C TYR A 231 -3.72 30.34 12.78
N GLU A 232 -2.99 31.12 13.57
CA GLU A 232 -3.09 32.57 13.63
C GLU A 232 -2.55 33.30 12.39
N ILE A 233 -1.78 32.65 11.51
CA ILE A 233 -1.29 33.27 10.27
C ILE A 233 -2.35 33.27 9.17
N GLU A 234 -3.27 32.30 9.17
CA GLU A 234 -4.22 32.11 8.07
C GLU A 234 -5.54 31.43 8.52
N PRO A 235 -6.20 31.91 9.60
CA PRO A 235 -7.29 31.17 10.25
C PRO A 235 -8.44 30.84 9.31
N ALA A 236 -8.83 31.79 8.46
CA ALA A 236 -9.89 31.60 7.46
C ALA A 236 -9.56 30.48 6.47
N TYR A 237 -8.28 30.29 6.12
CA TYR A 237 -7.83 29.26 5.19
C TYR A 237 -7.62 27.91 5.86
N VAL A 238 -7.25 27.87 7.14
CA VAL A 238 -7.29 26.62 7.93
C VAL A 238 -8.72 26.08 7.95
N ASP A 239 -9.69 26.94 8.28
CA ASP A 239 -11.10 26.57 8.41
C ASP A 239 -11.73 26.24 7.04
N HIS A 240 -11.39 26.99 5.99
CA HIS A 240 -11.78 26.67 4.63
C HIS A 240 -11.22 25.31 4.18
N PHE A 241 -9.91 25.07 4.40
CA PHE A 241 -9.27 23.84 3.96
C PHE A 241 -9.85 22.60 4.65
N LYS A 242 -10.15 22.70 5.95
CA LYS A 242 -10.85 21.64 6.70
C LYS A 242 -12.27 21.36 6.20
N LYS A 243 -12.94 22.33 5.56
CA LYS A 243 -14.29 22.12 4.98
C LYS A 243 -14.25 21.46 3.60
N VAL A 244 -13.22 21.72 2.81
CA VAL A 244 -13.10 21.19 1.44
C VAL A 244 -12.32 19.88 1.36
N LYS A 245 -11.83 19.37 2.51
CA LYS A 245 -11.08 18.12 2.61
C LYS A 245 -11.74 17.19 3.63
N ASP A 246 -11.90 15.93 3.22
CA ASP A 246 -12.41 14.85 4.09
C ASP A 246 -11.30 14.22 4.97
N THR A 247 -10.04 14.56 4.69
CA THR A 247 -8.87 14.06 5.42
C THR A 247 -8.59 14.93 6.65
N LYS A 248 -8.14 14.33 7.76
CA LYS A 248 -7.74 15.06 8.98
C LYS A 248 -6.57 16.01 8.70
N VAL A 249 -6.56 17.16 9.37
CA VAL A 249 -5.58 18.23 9.14
C VAL A 249 -5.05 18.79 10.45
N TRP A 250 -3.72 18.87 10.56
CA TRP A 250 -3.01 19.51 11.67
C TRP A 250 -2.07 20.60 11.18
N HIS A 251 -1.90 21.64 12.00
CA HIS A 251 -0.88 22.67 11.84
C HIS A 251 0.07 22.60 13.04
N ILE A 252 1.36 22.36 12.81
CA ILE A 252 2.34 22.16 13.88
C ILE A 252 3.55 23.09 13.78
N GLY A 253 3.50 24.06 12.87
CA GLY A 253 4.56 25.03 12.65
C GLY A 253 4.42 26.30 13.48
N PRO A 254 5.34 27.26 13.38
CA PRO A 254 6.59 27.18 12.63
C PRO A 254 7.58 26.25 13.35
N LEU A 255 7.94 25.13 12.71
CA LEU A 255 8.67 24.03 13.37
C LEU A 255 10.06 24.44 13.88
N PHE A 256 10.75 25.34 13.18
CA PHE A 256 12.06 25.84 13.61
C PHE A 256 11.97 26.70 14.89
N GLN A 257 10.83 27.34 15.14
CA GLN A 257 10.69 28.29 16.24
C GLN A 257 10.79 27.61 17.61
N PHE A 258 10.39 26.34 17.72
CA PHE A 258 10.53 25.54 18.94
C PHE A 258 11.98 25.39 19.40
N PHE A 259 12.95 25.56 18.49
CA PHE A 259 14.37 25.39 18.75
C PHE A 259 15.16 26.70 18.70
N VAL A 260 14.46 27.84 18.57
CA VAL A 260 15.12 29.16 18.59
C VAL A 260 15.79 29.37 19.95
N GLY A 261 17.12 29.52 19.93
CA GLY A 261 17.93 29.69 21.14
C GLY A 261 18.67 28.42 21.59
N GLU A 262 18.37 27.25 21.03
CA GLU A 262 19.17 26.05 21.25
C GLU A 262 20.50 26.12 20.50
N GLY A 263 21.60 25.93 21.22
CA GLY A 263 22.90 25.72 20.60
C GLY A 263 23.42 26.91 19.81
N ARG A 264 23.55 28.08 20.45
CA ARG A 264 24.58 29.05 20.02
C ARG A 264 25.91 28.28 20.00
N GLU A 265 26.36 27.86 18.83
CA GLU A 265 27.78 27.53 18.69
C GLU A 265 28.54 28.77 19.16
N LYS A 266 29.29 28.64 20.25
CA LYS A 266 30.23 29.68 20.67
C LYS A 266 31.15 29.92 19.48
N GLY A 267 31.02 31.06 18.80
CA GLY A 267 31.83 31.42 17.63
C GLY A 267 31.08 31.59 16.29
N VAL A 268 29.74 31.46 16.20
CA VAL A 268 29.01 31.79 14.94
C VAL A 268 29.23 33.26 14.53
N SER A 269 29.29 34.16 15.52
CA SER A 269 29.71 35.55 15.37
C SER A 269 31.07 35.67 14.65
N ASP A 270 32.02 34.82 15.03
CA ASP A 270 33.42 34.93 14.60
C ASP A 270 33.68 34.21 13.26
N LYS A 271 32.81 33.27 12.85
CA LYS A 271 33.02 32.43 11.65
C LYS A 271 32.71 33.15 10.32
N TYR A 272 31.77 34.10 10.30
CA TYR A 272 31.30 34.73 9.04
C TYR A 272 31.43 36.25 9.01
N GLY A 273 31.74 36.92 10.12
CA GLY A 273 31.87 38.37 10.23
C GLY A 273 30.59 39.18 9.95
N CYS A 274 29.55 38.57 9.40
CA CYS A 274 28.31 39.23 9.01
C CYS A 274 27.48 39.72 10.19
N LEU A 275 27.49 38.99 11.32
CA LEU A 275 26.79 39.41 12.54
C LEU A 275 27.49 40.63 13.17
N SER A 276 28.81 40.64 13.26
CA SER A 276 29.57 41.81 13.71
C SER A 276 29.37 43.01 12.79
N TRP A 277 29.30 42.79 11.47
CA TRP A 277 28.95 43.85 10.53
C TRP A 277 27.56 44.43 10.78
N LEU A 278 26.57 43.59 11.15
CA LEU A 278 25.22 44.03 11.50
C LEU A 278 25.19 44.83 12.81
N ASP A 279 26.04 44.51 13.79
CA ASP A 279 26.15 45.25 15.06
C ASP A 279 26.53 46.73 14.83
N GLU A 280 27.27 47.02 13.76
CA GLU A 280 27.66 48.38 13.37
C GLU A 280 26.55 49.17 12.65
N GLN A 281 25.48 48.49 12.20
CA GLN A 281 24.41 49.12 11.43
C GLN A 281 23.31 49.70 12.31
N LYS A 282 22.61 50.72 11.79
CA LYS A 282 21.48 51.30 12.50
C LYS A 282 20.32 50.31 12.61
N PRO A 283 19.57 50.30 13.73
CA PRO A 283 18.35 49.49 13.87
C PRO A 283 17.41 49.66 12.68
N LYS A 284 16.86 48.54 12.19
CA LYS A 284 15.88 48.49 11.09
C LYS A 284 16.31 49.19 9.80
N SER A 285 17.61 49.24 9.51
CA SER A 285 18.16 49.91 8.34
C SER A 285 18.62 48.96 7.22
N VAL A 286 18.92 47.70 7.55
CA VAL A 286 19.57 46.74 6.64
C VAL A 286 18.54 45.97 5.82
N ILE A 287 18.79 45.81 4.52
CA ILE A 287 18.05 44.89 3.64
C ILE A 287 18.82 43.58 3.54
N PHE A 288 18.17 42.46 3.88
CA PHE A 288 18.70 41.13 3.57
C PHE A 288 18.12 40.65 2.26
N ALA A 289 18.96 40.20 1.32
CA ALA A 289 18.56 39.63 0.06
C ALA A 289 19.04 38.18 -0.02
N CYS A 290 18.09 37.23 -0.07
CA CYS A 290 18.39 35.81 -0.18
C CYS A 290 17.26 35.08 -0.92
N PHE A 291 17.61 34.39 -2.01
CA PHE A 291 16.66 33.68 -2.87
C PHE A 291 16.73 32.16 -2.71
N GLY A 292 17.36 31.67 -1.64
CA GLY A 292 17.61 30.25 -1.41
C GLY A 292 18.73 29.68 -2.29
N SER A 293 19.16 28.45 -2.01
CA SER A 293 20.35 27.87 -2.65
C SER A 293 20.11 27.29 -4.05
N MET A 294 18.85 27.07 -4.44
CA MET A 294 18.52 26.42 -5.73
C MET A 294 18.30 27.41 -6.87
N VAL A 295 17.98 28.68 -6.57
CA VAL A 295 17.67 29.70 -7.56
C VAL A 295 18.93 30.13 -8.31
N LYS A 296 18.84 30.13 -9.63
CA LYS A 296 19.87 30.66 -10.53
C LYS A 296 19.26 31.74 -11.40
N PHE A 297 19.69 32.97 -11.18
CA PHE A 297 19.33 34.11 -12.02
C PHE A 297 20.28 34.23 -13.22
N PRO A 298 19.80 34.71 -14.38
CA PRO A 298 20.68 35.10 -15.47
C PRO A 298 21.55 36.29 -15.04
N GLU A 299 22.75 36.42 -15.60
CA GLU A 299 23.71 37.48 -15.23
C GLU A 299 23.09 38.88 -15.33
N ALA A 300 22.29 39.14 -16.37
CA ALA A 300 21.58 40.42 -16.52
C ALA A 300 20.68 40.74 -15.31
N GLN A 301 20.06 39.73 -14.69
CA GLN A 301 19.25 39.94 -13.50
C GLN A 301 20.11 40.18 -12.26
N ILE A 302 21.27 39.51 -12.15
CA ILE A 302 22.26 39.77 -11.10
C ILE A 302 22.76 41.22 -11.20
N THR A 303 23.01 41.73 -12.42
CA THR A 303 23.39 43.13 -12.66
C THR A 303 22.33 44.09 -12.13
N GLU A 304 21.05 43.88 -12.48
CA GLU A 304 19.95 44.75 -12.03
C GLU A 304 19.77 44.72 -10.50
N ILE A 305 19.93 43.55 -9.86
CA ILE A 305 19.89 43.44 -8.38
C ILE A 305 21.05 44.21 -7.75
N ALA A 306 22.27 44.05 -8.26
CA ALA A 306 23.44 44.77 -7.76
C ALA A 306 23.25 46.28 -7.85
N LEU A 307 22.85 46.77 -9.03
CA LEU A 307 22.57 48.20 -9.26
C LEU A 307 21.46 48.72 -8.35
N ALA A 308 20.38 47.96 -8.16
CA ALA A 308 19.29 48.35 -7.27
C ALA A 308 19.74 48.47 -5.81
N LEU A 309 20.51 47.50 -5.32
CA LEU A 309 21.01 47.51 -3.94
C LEU A 309 21.95 48.70 -3.70
N GLU A 310 22.88 48.96 -4.62
CA GLU A 310 23.82 50.10 -4.55
C GLU A 310 23.12 51.47 -4.69
N GLU A 311 22.10 51.57 -5.55
CA GLU A 311 21.35 52.81 -5.76
C GLU A 311 20.31 53.09 -4.65
N SER A 312 19.82 52.05 -3.97
CA SER A 312 18.91 52.20 -2.83
C SER A 312 19.51 52.96 -1.64
N LYS A 313 20.85 53.05 -1.57
CA LYS A 313 21.65 53.65 -0.48
C LYS A 313 21.41 53.03 0.91
N ARG A 314 20.66 51.94 0.98
CA ARG A 314 20.44 51.17 2.20
C ARG A 314 21.60 50.19 2.42
N PRO A 315 22.05 50.01 3.67
CA PRO A 315 22.92 48.91 4.00
C PRO A 315 22.27 47.57 3.61
N PHE A 316 23.03 46.62 3.06
CA PHE A 316 22.48 45.33 2.68
C PHE A 316 23.43 44.15 2.95
N ILE A 317 22.82 42.99 3.16
CA ILE A 317 23.50 41.69 3.04
C ILE A 317 22.87 40.97 1.86
N TRP A 318 23.67 40.52 0.91
CA TRP A 318 23.21 39.77 -0.26
C TRP A 318 23.89 38.41 -0.34
N VAL A 319 23.08 37.35 -0.27
CA VAL A 319 23.53 35.97 -0.46
C VAL A 319 23.30 35.57 -1.91
N VAL A 320 24.38 35.21 -2.60
CA VAL A 320 24.36 34.92 -4.04
C VAL A 320 25.32 33.78 -4.37
N GLY A 321 24.88 32.86 -5.24
CA GLY A 321 25.69 31.72 -5.67
C GLY A 321 26.82 32.13 -6.63
N LYS A 322 27.89 31.32 -6.69
CA LYS A 322 28.96 31.47 -7.69
C LYS A 322 28.62 30.75 -8.99
N THR A 323 29.05 31.30 -10.11
CA THR A 323 29.02 30.66 -11.44
C THR A 323 30.37 29.98 -11.69
N GLY A 324 30.49 28.71 -11.31
CA GLY A 324 31.73 27.94 -11.49
C GLY A 324 32.92 28.49 -10.67
N SER A 325 34.12 28.43 -11.25
CA SER A 325 35.37 28.92 -10.63
C SER A 325 35.60 30.43 -10.77
N GLU A 326 34.79 31.13 -11.57
CA GLU A 326 35.06 32.51 -12.01
C GLU A 326 34.40 33.60 -11.14
N GLY A 327 33.77 33.24 -10.02
CA GLY A 327 33.15 34.20 -9.11
C GLY A 327 31.64 34.35 -9.32
N ILE A 328 31.08 35.53 -9.05
CA ILE A 328 29.65 35.84 -9.25
C ILE A 328 29.50 36.56 -10.60
N GLY A 329 28.99 35.86 -11.61
CA GLY A 329 28.74 36.44 -12.94
C GLY A 329 27.68 37.55 -12.92
N GLY A 330 27.90 38.60 -13.72
CA GLY A 330 26.96 39.73 -13.86
C GLY A 330 27.10 40.87 -12.83
N LEU A 331 28.06 40.82 -11.90
CA LEU A 331 28.33 41.96 -11.03
C LEU A 331 28.96 43.14 -11.81
N PRO A 332 28.52 44.39 -11.59
CA PRO A 332 29.17 45.56 -12.18
C PRO A 332 30.65 45.68 -11.76
N ASP A 333 31.51 46.15 -12.67
CA ASP A 333 32.94 46.32 -12.41
C ASP A 333 33.21 47.08 -11.12
N GLY A 334 33.98 46.50 -10.19
CA GLY A 334 34.33 47.11 -8.90
C GLY A 334 33.20 47.19 -7.87
N PHE A 335 32.05 46.55 -8.11
CA PHE A 335 30.89 46.60 -7.20
C PHE A 335 31.24 46.20 -5.76
N GLU A 336 31.88 45.04 -5.56
CA GLU A 336 32.19 44.54 -4.22
C GLU A 336 33.11 45.51 -3.45
N GLU A 337 34.12 46.07 -4.14
CA GLU A 337 35.06 47.03 -3.56
C GLU A 337 34.35 48.33 -3.14
N ARG A 338 33.42 48.83 -3.97
CA ARG A 338 32.66 50.05 -3.67
C ARG A 338 31.78 49.87 -2.45
N VAL A 339 30.95 48.82 -2.43
CA VAL A 339 29.98 48.61 -1.33
C VAL A 339 30.66 48.26 -0.01
N LYS A 340 31.82 47.58 -0.07
CA LYS A 340 32.67 47.32 1.09
C LYS A 340 33.33 48.59 1.62
N ARG A 341 33.93 49.40 0.74
CA ARG A 341 34.58 50.67 1.12
C ARG A 341 33.62 51.65 1.77
N GLU A 342 32.38 51.68 1.32
CA GLU A 342 31.33 52.55 1.88
C GLU A 342 30.67 51.99 3.15
N ASN A 343 31.05 50.78 3.58
CA ASN A 343 30.38 50.01 4.63
C ASN A 343 28.87 49.86 4.39
N LYS A 344 28.48 49.66 3.13
CA LYS A 344 27.07 49.62 2.68
C LYS A 344 26.60 48.24 2.24
N GLY A 345 27.49 47.31 1.91
CA GLY A 345 27.09 46.01 1.41
C GLY A 345 28.02 44.90 1.86
N LEU A 346 27.44 43.77 2.22
CA LEU A 346 28.16 42.52 2.45
C LEU A 346 27.61 41.44 1.50
N ILE A 347 28.50 40.86 0.68
CA ILE A 347 28.15 39.79 -0.25
C ILE A 347 28.64 38.47 0.33
N ILE A 348 27.74 37.48 0.40
CA ILE A 348 28.05 36.15 0.91
C ILE A 348 27.89 35.16 -0.24
N SER A 349 29.00 34.55 -0.65
CA SER A 349 29.02 33.51 -1.67
C SER A 349 29.06 32.12 -1.03
N GLY A 350 27.88 31.63 -0.64
CA GLY A 350 27.71 30.33 0.03
C GLY A 350 26.58 30.34 1.05
N TRP A 351 26.77 29.59 2.14
CA TRP A 351 25.81 29.54 3.24
C TRP A 351 25.91 30.78 4.14
N ALA A 352 24.76 31.31 4.55
CA ALA A 352 24.65 32.40 5.52
C ALA A 352 23.78 31.96 6.72
N PRO A 353 24.07 32.45 7.94
CA PRO A 353 23.26 32.19 9.13
C PRO A 353 21.94 32.99 9.07
N GLN A 354 21.02 32.56 8.20
CA GLN A 354 19.82 33.31 7.82
C GLN A 354 18.92 33.60 9.02
N VAL A 355 18.71 32.63 9.91
CA VAL A 355 17.87 32.78 11.11
C VAL A 355 18.45 33.87 12.03
N GLU A 356 19.76 33.85 12.25
CA GLU A 356 20.48 34.82 13.07
C GLU A 356 20.48 36.22 12.45
N ILE A 357 20.65 36.30 11.13
CA ILE A 357 20.52 37.57 10.38
C ILE A 357 19.12 38.13 10.58
N LEU A 358 18.06 37.35 10.32
CA LEU A 358 16.67 37.81 10.44
C LEU A 358 16.29 38.21 11.86
N GLN A 359 16.86 37.55 12.88
CA GLN A 359 16.66 37.90 14.29
C GLN A 359 17.32 39.23 14.68
N HIS A 360 18.33 39.69 13.94
CA HIS A 360 19.16 40.82 14.33
C HIS A 360 18.41 42.16 14.26
N VAL A 361 18.66 43.05 15.24
CA VAL A 361 17.93 44.32 15.41
C VAL A 361 18.10 45.30 14.24
N ALA A 362 19.23 45.21 13.52
CA ALA A 362 19.53 46.02 12.36
C ALA A 362 18.65 45.72 11.13
N LEU A 363 18.01 44.55 11.06
CA LEU A 363 17.26 44.14 9.88
C LEU A 363 15.96 44.92 9.73
N GLY A 364 15.85 45.63 8.61
CA GLY A 364 14.71 46.46 8.24
C GLY A 364 13.77 45.79 7.23
N GLY A 365 14.28 44.89 6.38
CA GLY A 365 13.47 44.15 5.41
C GLY A 365 14.20 42.96 4.80
N PHE A 366 13.42 42.01 4.27
CA PHE A 366 13.91 40.78 3.64
C PHE A 366 13.39 40.65 2.21
N LEU A 367 14.29 40.81 1.24
CA LEU A 367 14.07 40.49 -0.17
C LEU A 367 14.21 38.98 -0.39
N THR A 368 13.09 38.34 -0.73
CA THR A 368 12.99 36.89 -0.78
C THR A 368 12.18 36.41 -1.98
N HIS A 369 12.44 35.17 -2.37
CA HIS A 369 11.68 34.44 -3.38
C HIS A 369 10.30 33.97 -2.90
N CYS A 370 9.95 34.21 -1.63
CA CYS A 370 8.69 33.79 -1.00
C CYS A 370 8.51 32.27 -0.84
N GLY A 371 9.60 31.50 -0.74
CA GLY A 371 9.51 30.12 -0.27
C GLY A 371 8.99 30.06 1.16
N TRP A 372 8.17 29.06 1.48
CA TRP A 372 7.39 29.06 2.72
C TRP A 372 8.23 29.16 4.01
N ASN A 373 9.38 28.46 4.07
CA ASN A 373 10.28 28.56 5.23
C ASN A 373 10.81 29.99 5.44
N SER A 374 11.16 30.70 4.36
CA SER A 374 11.64 32.10 4.45
C SER A 374 10.54 33.05 4.92
N VAL A 375 9.29 32.82 4.51
CA VAL A 375 8.13 33.59 4.98
C VAL A 375 7.93 33.35 6.48
N LEU A 376 7.94 32.10 6.94
CA LEU A 376 7.80 31.77 8.35
C LEU A 376 8.91 32.40 9.22
N GLU A 377 10.16 32.32 8.77
CA GLU A 377 11.29 32.95 9.47
C GLU A 377 11.12 34.46 9.60
N ALA A 378 10.74 35.14 8.52
CA ALA A 378 10.47 36.58 8.55
C ALA A 378 9.32 36.93 9.51
N VAL A 379 8.25 36.15 9.49
CA VAL A 379 7.08 36.34 10.35
C VAL A 379 7.45 36.20 11.83
N VAL A 380 8.19 35.15 12.20
CA VAL A 380 8.62 34.90 13.59
C VAL A 380 9.44 36.06 14.14
N PHE A 381 10.32 36.64 13.33
CA PHE A 381 11.18 37.75 13.76
C PHE A 381 10.60 39.15 13.48
N GLY A 382 9.41 39.22 12.88
CA GLY A 382 8.72 40.48 12.57
C GLY A 382 9.45 41.32 11.53
N VAL A 383 10.07 40.67 10.54
CA VAL A 383 10.78 41.32 9.44
C VAL A 383 9.82 41.50 8.26
N PRO A 384 9.60 42.74 7.79
CA PRO A 384 8.86 43.02 6.57
C PRO A 384 9.45 42.36 5.33
N LEU A 385 8.60 41.92 4.41
CA LEU A 385 9.01 41.21 3.21
C LEU A 385 9.03 42.11 1.97
N ILE A 386 10.04 41.94 1.13
CA ILE A 386 10.02 42.36 -0.26
C ILE A 386 9.85 41.08 -1.09
N THR A 387 8.70 40.92 -1.72
CA THR A 387 8.31 39.66 -2.37
C THR A 387 8.75 39.61 -3.82
N TRP A 388 9.42 38.52 -4.18
CA TRP A 388 9.82 38.22 -5.55
C TRP A 388 9.56 36.75 -5.87
N PRO A 389 8.29 36.33 -5.99
CA PRO A 389 7.96 34.95 -6.30
C PRO A 389 8.54 34.50 -7.65
N LEU A 390 8.94 33.22 -7.73
CA LEU A 390 9.69 32.67 -8.87
C LEU A 390 9.06 31.39 -9.43
N TYR A 391 8.96 30.33 -8.64
CA TYR A 391 8.48 29.00 -9.04
C TYR A 391 7.71 28.33 -7.89
N ALA A 392 7.42 27.03 -7.99
CA ALA A 392 6.73 26.24 -6.96
C ALA A 392 5.47 26.94 -6.44
N GLU A 393 5.33 27.10 -5.13
CA GLU A 393 4.20 27.73 -4.48
C GLU A 393 4.36 29.25 -4.20
N HIS A 394 5.45 29.87 -4.66
CA HIS A 394 5.86 31.20 -4.20
C HIS A 394 4.83 32.30 -4.50
N PHE A 395 4.18 32.28 -5.67
CA PHE A 395 3.14 33.27 -6.00
C PHE A 395 1.92 33.16 -5.10
N TYR A 396 1.60 31.95 -4.61
CA TYR A 396 0.52 31.74 -3.66
C TYR A 396 0.90 32.23 -2.27
N ASN A 397 2.16 32.00 -1.85
CA ASN A 397 2.69 32.56 -0.60
C ASN A 397 2.73 34.10 -0.63
N GLU A 398 3.05 34.71 -1.77
CA GLU A 398 2.98 36.17 -1.96
C GLU A 398 1.56 36.69 -1.70
N LYS A 399 0.51 36.00 -2.16
CA LYS A 399 -0.88 36.37 -1.85
C LYS A 399 -1.18 36.36 -0.36
N LEU A 400 -0.61 35.42 0.39
CA LEU A 400 -0.76 35.44 1.85
C LEU A 400 -0.04 36.65 2.47
N VAL A 401 1.15 36.99 1.97
CA VAL A 401 1.91 38.16 2.41
C VAL A 401 1.16 39.47 2.12
N GLU A 402 0.51 39.57 0.95
CA GLU A 402 -0.36 40.70 0.58
C GLU A 402 -1.56 40.81 1.52
N LEU A 403 -2.29 39.71 1.77
CA LEU A 403 -3.46 39.67 2.67
C LEU A 403 -3.11 40.07 4.10
N LEU A 404 -1.97 39.60 4.61
CA LEU A 404 -1.45 39.97 5.92
C LEU A 404 -0.93 41.42 5.95
N GLY A 405 -0.70 42.02 4.79
CA GLY A 405 -0.12 43.35 4.64
C GLY A 405 1.26 43.44 5.30
N ILE A 406 2.09 42.41 5.18
CA ILE A 406 3.43 42.34 5.80
C ILE A 406 4.57 42.48 4.78
N GLY A 407 4.26 42.78 3.52
CA GLY A 407 5.26 42.96 2.48
C GLY A 407 4.78 43.73 1.26
N VAL A 408 5.71 43.91 0.33
CA VAL A 408 5.51 44.60 -0.96
C VAL A 408 6.24 43.85 -2.07
N GLY A 409 5.59 43.67 -3.22
CA GLY A 409 6.19 42.96 -4.35
C GLY A 409 7.09 43.82 -5.23
N VAL A 410 8.11 43.20 -5.83
CA VAL A 410 8.97 43.85 -6.84
C VAL A 410 8.31 43.93 -8.23
N GLY A 411 7.12 43.35 -8.39
CA GLY A 411 6.39 43.30 -9.66
C GLY A 411 6.69 42.06 -10.52
N ALA A 412 7.18 40.97 -9.93
CA ALA A 412 7.28 39.69 -10.62
C ALA A 412 5.88 39.16 -10.98
N ASN A 413 5.70 38.69 -12.22
CA ASN A 413 4.38 38.28 -12.73
C ASN A 413 4.39 36.91 -13.42
N VAL A 414 5.54 36.26 -13.58
CA VAL A 414 5.68 35.03 -14.37
C VAL A 414 6.20 33.90 -13.49
N TRP A 415 5.45 32.80 -13.45
CA TRP A 415 5.85 31.55 -12.82
C TRP A 415 6.86 30.80 -13.69
N ASN A 416 7.96 30.35 -13.10
CA ASN A 416 9.05 29.65 -13.78
C ASN A 416 8.93 28.14 -13.57
N LEU A 417 9.18 27.35 -14.63
CA LEU A 417 9.11 25.90 -14.62
C LEU A 417 10.27 25.23 -13.86
N SER A 418 11.43 25.90 -13.79
CA SER A 418 12.64 25.39 -13.16
C SER A 418 13.24 26.43 -12.23
N THR A 419 14.29 26.03 -11.51
CA THR A 419 15.07 26.93 -10.64
C THR A 419 16.07 27.80 -11.42
N GLU A 420 16.21 27.57 -12.73
CA GLU A 420 16.91 28.43 -13.67
C GLU A 420 15.91 29.45 -14.22
N ILE A 421 15.99 30.68 -13.71
CA ILE A 421 14.99 31.70 -13.93
C ILE A 421 15.07 32.21 -15.37
N SER A 422 13.95 32.11 -16.09
CA SER A 422 13.83 32.51 -17.50
C SER A 422 12.74 33.56 -17.72
N SER A 423 12.01 33.93 -16.66
CA SER A 423 11.08 35.05 -16.69
C SER A 423 11.77 36.36 -17.09
N PRO A 424 11.03 37.34 -17.64
CA PRO A 424 11.58 38.64 -18.01
C PRO A 424 12.36 39.30 -16.87
N ILE A 425 13.44 40.01 -17.23
CA ILE A 425 14.28 40.74 -16.29
C ILE A 425 13.45 41.83 -15.58
N ILE A 426 13.49 41.82 -14.26
CA ILE A 426 12.98 42.92 -13.43
C ILE A 426 14.10 43.95 -13.33
N GLY A 427 13.88 45.14 -13.90
CA GLY A 427 14.83 46.24 -13.83
C GLY A 427 14.98 46.79 -12.42
N LYS A 428 16.14 47.40 -12.14
CA LYS A 428 16.53 47.92 -10.82
C LYS A 428 15.49 48.84 -10.19
N GLN A 429 14.75 49.59 -11.00
CA GLN A 429 13.78 50.56 -10.52
C GLN A 429 12.66 49.91 -9.70
N GLY A 430 12.15 48.75 -10.11
CA GLY A 430 11.13 48.04 -9.34
C GLY A 430 11.63 47.55 -7.97
N ILE A 431 12.89 47.13 -7.90
CA ILE A 431 13.55 46.71 -6.65
C ILE A 431 13.78 47.92 -5.74
N ILE A 432 14.28 49.04 -6.29
CA ILE A 432 14.50 50.29 -5.56
C ILE A 432 13.18 50.83 -4.99
N GLU A 433 12.12 50.81 -5.78
CA GLU A 433 10.78 51.24 -5.35
C GLU A 433 10.26 50.37 -4.22
N ALA A 434 10.38 49.04 -4.32
CA ALA A 434 9.95 48.14 -3.26
C ALA A 434 10.74 48.34 -1.95
N ILE A 435 12.07 48.51 -2.04
CA ILE A 435 12.93 48.89 -0.90
C ILE A 435 12.48 50.25 -0.33
N GLY A 436 12.19 51.23 -1.19
CA GLY A 436 11.74 52.56 -0.81
C GLY A 436 10.40 52.57 -0.10
N VAL A 437 9.42 51.80 -0.60
CA VAL A 437 8.10 51.62 0.04
C VAL A 437 8.28 51.03 1.43
N LEU A 438 9.08 49.97 1.57
CA LEU A 438 9.24 49.28 2.86
C LEU A 438 10.04 50.10 3.88
N THR A 439 11.03 50.87 3.44
CA THR A 439 11.93 51.66 4.30
C THR A 439 11.52 53.12 4.47
N GLY A 440 10.46 53.57 3.78
CA GLY A 440 9.94 54.93 3.84
C GLY A 440 9.01 55.20 5.03
N ASP A 441 8.46 56.41 5.05
CA ASP A 441 7.54 56.90 6.10
C ASP A 441 6.07 56.97 5.67
N SER A 442 5.75 56.41 4.50
CA SER A 442 4.37 56.34 4.01
C SER A 442 3.47 55.57 4.98
N VAL A 443 2.16 55.84 4.91
CA VAL A 443 1.17 55.11 5.71
C VAL A 443 1.23 53.61 5.44
N VAL A 444 1.46 53.23 4.17
CA VAL A 444 1.64 51.83 3.75
C VAL A 444 2.89 51.21 4.41
N ALA A 445 4.03 51.91 4.38
CA ALA A 445 5.28 51.45 4.98
C ALA A 445 5.14 51.19 6.49
N LYS A 446 4.50 52.14 7.19
CA LYS A 446 4.25 52.04 8.64
C LYS A 446 3.30 50.90 8.96
N ARG A 447 2.25 50.70 8.15
CA ARG A 447 1.29 49.60 8.30
C ARG A 447 1.98 48.25 8.10
N ILE A 448 2.82 48.10 7.08
CA ILE A 448 3.60 46.88 6.85
C ILE A 448 4.45 46.53 8.07
N ARG A 449 5.26 47.48 8.56
CA ARG A 449 6.11 47.26 9.74
C ARG A 449 5.31 46.94 11.00
N GLN A 450 4.17 47.61 11.19
CA GLN A 450 3.29 47.38 12.32
C GLN A 450 2.66 45.98 12.26
N ASN A 451 2.12 45.57 11.11
CA ASN A 451 1.54 44.25 10.90
C ASN A 451 2.59 43.14 11.13
N SER A 452 3.81 43.28 10.58
CA SER A 452 4.89 42.32 10.80
C SER A 452 5.23 42.18 12.29
N LYS A 453 5.28 43.29 13.03
CA LYS A 453 5.55 43.30 14.47
C LYS A 453 4.43 42.66 15.27
N GLU A 454 3.17 42.97 14.97
CA GLU A 454 2.01 42.41 15.64
C GLU A 454 1.90 40.91 15.41
N LEU A 455 2.15 40.45 14.18
CA LEU A 455 2.14 39.03 13.86
C LEU A 455 3.27 38.30 14.59
N ALA A 456 4.49 38.83 14.62
CA ALA A 456 5.59 38.25 15.39
C ALA A 456 5.27 38.11 16.89
N ILE A 457 4.57 39.08 17.49
CA ILE A 457 4.13 39.00 18.90
C ILE A 457 3.13 37.85 19.08
N LYS A 458 2.18 37.67 18.16
CA LYS A 458 1.24 36.54 18.20
C LYS A 458 1.98 35.22 18.03
N THR A 459 2.87 35.12 17.05
CA THR A 459 3.64 33.93 16.71
C THR A 459 4.52 33.45 17.85
N LYS A 460 5.04 34.33 18.73
CA LYS A 460 5.78 33.88 19.93
C LYS A 460 5.00 32.89 20.80
N LYS A 461 3.69 33.11 20.93
CA LYS A 461 2.82 32.32 21.81
C LYS A 461 2.35 30.99 21.21
N VAL A 462 2.49 30.78 19.90
CA VAL A 462 1.89 29.61 19.22
C VAL A 462 2.62 28.31 19.52
N VAL A 463 3.92 28.40 19.81
CA VAL A 463 4.79 27.26 20.14
C VAL A 463 4.98 27.06 21.65
N GLU A 464 4.60 28.05 22.46
CA GLU A 464 4.62 27.96 23.93
C GLU A 464 3.54 26.98 24.42
N GLU A 465 3.64 26.56 25.69
CA GLU A 465 2.61 25.72 26.31
C GLU A 465 1.24 26.42 26.27
N GLY A 466 0.21 25.69 25.82
CA GLY A 466 -1.12 26.24 25.55
C GLY A 466 -1.28 26.95 24.19
N GLY A 467 -0.20 27.15 23.44
CA GLY A 467 -0.22 27.71 22.09
C GLY A 467 -0.88 26.79 21.05
N SER A 468 -1.42 27.37 19.98
CA SER A 468 -2.21 26.66 18.96
C SER A 468 -1.45 25.50 18.31
N SER A 469 -0.19 25.70 17.93
CA SER A 469 0.65 24.66 17.32
C SER A 469 1.14 23.64 18.33
N ASN A 470 1.48 24.07 19.54
CA ASN A 470 1.82 23.16 20.63
C ASN A 470 0.65 22.22 20.98
N ASN A 471 -0.57 22.75 21.05
CA ASN A 471 -1.77 21.98 21.31
C ASN A 471 -2.11 21.04 20.15
N SER A 472 -2.00 21.52 18.91
CA SER A 472 -2.22 20.72 17.70
C SER A 472 -1.23 19.55 17.59
N LEU A 473 0.06 19.78 17.89
CA LEU A 473 1.07 18.73 17.98
C LEU A 473 0.73 17.70 19.07
N THR A 474 0.31 18.18 20.24
CA THR A 474 -0.07 17.31 21.37
C THR A 474 -1.28 16.45 21.01
N ALA A 475 -2.32 17.05 20.41
CA ALA A 475 -3.50 16.36 19.95
C ALA A 475 -3.17 15.29 18.89
N LEU A 476 -2.30 15.62 17.93
CA LEU A 476 -1.81 14.66 16.93
C LEU A 476 -1.13 13.45 17.59
N ILE A 477 -0.21 13.68 18.52
CA ILE A 477 0.52 12.61 19.19
C ILE A 477 -0.41 11.75 20.04
N GLU A 478 -1.31 12.36 20.81
CA GLU A 478 -2.27 11.62 21.64
C GLU A 478 -3.24 10.79 20.78
N GLU A 479 -3.68 11.33 19.64
CA GLU A 479 -4.52 10.60 18.70
C GLU A 479 -3.81 9.39 18.10
N LEU A 480 -2.51 9.52 17.76
CA LEU A 480 -1.69 8.39 17.32
C LEU A 480 -1.52 7.33 18.43
N LYS A 481 -1.35 7.74 19.69
CA LYS A 481 -1.24 6.80 20.83
C LYS A 481 -2.54 6.05 21.13
N GLN A 482 -3.69 6.65 20.79
CA GLN A 482 -5.02 6.07 20.95
C GLN A 482 -5.43 5.16 19.81
N GLN A 483 -4.68 5.14 18.69
CA GLN A 483 -4.90 4.14 17.66
C GLN A 483 -4.72 2.75 18.29
N PRO A 484 -5.62 1.79 18.00
CA PRO A 484 -5.52 0.46 18.56
C PRO A 484 -4.12 -0.08 18.25
N SER A 485 -3.34 -0.30 19.33
CA SER A 485 -2.01 -0.88 19.24
C SER A 485 -2.12 -2.15 18.41
N ARG A 486 -1.35 -2.21 17.33
CA ARG A 486 -1.06 -3.38 16.49
C ARG A 486 -1.89 -4.61 16.89
N SER A 487 -2.99 -4.89 16.17
CA SER A 487 -3.29 -6.30 15.96
C SER A 487 -2.01 -6.88 15.39
N LEU A 488 -1.41 -7.85 16.06
CA LEU A 488 -0.14 -8.49 15.69
C LEU A 488 -0.16 -9.13 14.29
N TYR A 489 -1.25 -8.96 13.55
CA TYR A 489 -1.51 -9.56 12.26
C TYR A 489 -1.90 -8.46 11.25
N PRO A 490 -1.10 -8.22 10.20
CA PRO A 490 -1.44 -7.29 9.13
C PRO A 490 -2.77 -7.69 8.45
N ARG A 491 -3.52 -6.70 7.97
CA ARG A 491 -4.73 -6.93 7.17
C ARG A 491 -4.36 -7.67 5.91
N LEU A 492 -5.11 -8.72 5.59
CA LEU A 492 -4.69 -9.68 4.58
C LEU A 492 -5.04 -9.23 3.17
N CYS A 493 -6.12 -8.46 2.97
CA CYS A 493 -6.52 -7.99 1.63
C CYS A 493 -7.20 -6.60 1.66
N PRO A 494 -7.16 -5.84 0.55
CA PRO A 494 -8.05 -4.71 0.36
C PRO A 494 -9.51 -5.20 0.38
N ARG A 495 -10.34 -4.54 1.19
CA ARG A 495 -11.78 -4.84 1.29
C ARG A 495 -12.44 -4.59 -0.07
N PRO A 496 -13.43 -5.39 -0.50
CA PRO A 496 -14.32 -4.98 -1.59
C PRO A 496 -14.98 -3.64 -1.25
N HIS A 497 -15.44 -2.89 -2.26
CA HIS A 497 -16.14 -1.61 -2.08
C HIS A 497 -17.16 -1.65 -0.91
N ASP A 498 -17.28 -0.53 -0.20
CA ASP A 498 -17.95 -0.36 1.11
C ASP A 498 -19.34 -1.02 1.22
N THR A 499 -20.03 -1.21 0.10
CA THR A 499 -21.37 -1.82 0.00
C THR A 499 -21.49 -3.23 0.57
N SER A 500 -20.53 -4.14 0.32
CA SER A 500 -20.65 -5.53 0.81
C SER A 500 -20.38 -5.63 2.30
N THR A 501 -19.42 -4.85 2.81
CA THR A 501 -19.16 -4.76 4.24
C THR A 501 -20.29 -4.05 4.97
N GLN A 502 -20.88 -3.02 4.36
CA GLN A 502 -22.05 -2.33 4.92
C GLN A 502 -23.26 -3.26 5.03
N LEU A 503 -23.55 -4.07 4.00
CA LEU A 503 -24.64 -5.05 4.07
C LEU A 503 -24.48 -6.02 5.24
N ILE A 504 -23.26 -6.51 5.48
CA ILE A 504 -22.96 -7.40 6.61
C ILE A 504 -23.15 -6.67 7.94
N ARG A 505 -22.76 -5.39 8.03
CA ARG A 505 -23.02 -4.56 9.23
C ARG A 505 -24.50 -4.36 9.47
N ASP A 506 -25.27 -4.09 8.41
CA ASP A 506 -26.72 -3.88 8.48
C ASP A 506 -27.47 -5.14 8.92
N VAL A 507 -27.00 -6.31 8.47
CA VAL A 507 -27.54 -7.61 8.90
C VAL A 507 -27.17 -7.92 10.36
N ALA A 508 -26.05 -7.40 10.85
CA ALA A 508 -25.52 -7.62 12.20
C ALA A 508 -25.48 -9.11 12.61
N PRO A 509 -24.74 -9.97 11.88
CA PRO A 509 -24.72 -11.40 12.12
C PRO A 509 -24.00 -11.75 13.43
N ASP A 510 -24.41 -12.86 14.07
CA ASP A 510 -23.73 -13.40 15.26
C ASP A 510 -22.42 -14.16 14.91
N CYS A 511 -22.22 -14.52 13.64
CA CYS A 511 -21.06 -15.25 13.15
C CYS A 511 -20.94 -15.03 11.64
N ILE A 512 -19.71 -14.89 11.14
CA ILE A 512 -19.45 -14.89 9.69
C ILE A 512 -18.97 -16.28 9.29
N PHE A 513 -19.70 -16.92 8.37
CA PHE A 513 -19.27 -18.16 7.74
C PHE A 513 -18.89 -17.85 6.29
N SER A 514 -17.62 -18.02 5.93
CA SER A 514 -17.12 -17.62 4.61
C SER A 514 -16.18 -18.67 4.01
N ASP A 515 -16.16 -18.74 2.68
CA ASP A 515 -15.20 -19.56 1.94
C ASP A 515 -13.73 -19.17 2.27
N MET A 516 -12.83 -20.15 2.20
CA MET A 516 -11.40 -20.00 2.43
C MET A 516 -10.74 -18.84 1.68
N PHE A 517 -11.22 -18.52 0.47
CA PHE A 517 -10.66 -17.44 -0.34
C PHE A 517 -11.15 -16.04 0.05
N ILE A 518 -12.22 -15.95 0.84
CA ILE A 518 -12.76 -14.67 1.36
C ILE A 518 -11.96 -14.31 2.61
N THR A 519 -10.69 -13.95 2.45
CA THR A 519 -9.75 -13.74 3.57
C THR A 519 -10.05 -12.49 4.38
N TRP A 520 -10.59 -11.44 3.74
CA TRP A 520 -10.91 -10.15 4.37
C TRP A 520 -12.04 -10.26 5.41
N SER A 521 -12.86 -11.30 5.36
CA SER A 521 -13.98 -11.44 6.29
C SER A 521 -13.52 -11.69 7.73
N VAL A 522 -12.27 -12.11 7.95
CA VAL A 522 -11.69 -12.22 9.29
C VAL A 522 -11.48 -10.86 9.93
N ASP A 523 -11.02 -9.88 9.14
CA ASP A 523 -10.84 -8.51 9.62
C ASP A 523 -12.19 -7.87 9.98
N LEU A 524 -13.25 -8.19 9.24
CA LEU A 524 -14.61 -7.72 9.53
C LEU A 524 -15.21 -8.43 10.76
N ALA A 525 -14.98 -9.74 10.91
CA ALA A 525 -15.45 -10.49 12.07
C ALA A 525 -14.81 -9.96 13.37
N GLU A 526 -13.50 -9.68 13.34
CA GLU A 526 -12.79 -9.04 14.45
C GLU A 526 -13.31 -7.62 14.73
N GLU A 527 -13.58 -6.81 13.70
CA GLU A 527 -14.19 -5.47 13.85
C GLU A 527 -15.57 -5.52 14.52
N LEU A 528 -16.38 -6.51 14.15
CA LEU A 528 -17.71 -6.73 14.72
C LEU A 528 -17.69 -7.50 16.04
N ASN A 529 -16.51 -7.94 16.49
CA ASN A 529 -16.32 -8.80 17.66
C ASN A 529 -17.19 -10.07 17.64
N ILE A 530 -17.23 -10.75 16.49
CA ILE A 530 -17.97 -12.00 16.26
C ILE A 530 -17.03 -13.08 15.72
N PRO A 531 -17.33 -14.38 15.94
CA PRO A 531 -16.53 -15.45 15.37
C PRO A 531 -16.61 -15.47 13.84
N ARG A 532 -15.48 -15.79 13.20
CA ARG A 532 -15.44 -16.25 11.82
C ARG A 532 -15.20 -17.74 11.75
N LEU A 533 -16.03 -18.44 10.98
CA LEU A 533 -15.80 -19.82 10.56
C LEU A 533 -15.37 -19.85 9.09
N VAL A 534 -14.35 -20.65 8.78
CA VAL A 534 -13.87 -20.84 7.42
C VAL A 534 -14.45 -22.11 6.82
N PHE A 535 -15.11 -22.01 5.68
CA PHE A 535 -15.60 -23.17 4.95
C PHE A 535 -14.52 -23.69 3.99
N TYR A 536 -14.14 -24.95 4.16
CA TYR A 536 -13.23 -25.66 3.26
C TYR A 536 -13.98 -26.76 2.51
N PRO A 537 -14.16 -26.65 1.18
CA PRO A 537 -14.71 -27.73 0.37
C PRO A 537 -13.64 -28.78 0.02
N ASN A 538 -12.83 -29.21 1.00
CA ASN A 538 -11.68 -30.10 0.85
C ASN A 538 -11.60 -31.14 2.00
N ASN A 539 -10.64 -32.06 1.91
CA ASN A 539 -10.35 -33.13 2.88
C ASN A 539 -9.15 -32.83 3.79
N PHE A 540 -8.92 -33.70 4.78
CA PHE A 540 -7.84 -33.57 5.76
C PHE A 540 -6.48 -33.99 5.22
N ILE A 541 -6.43 -34.98 4.32
CA ILE A 541 -5.16 -35.37 3.67
C ILE A 541 -4.52 -34.18 2.91
N TYR A 542 -5.33 -33.31 2.29
CA TYR A 542 -4.86 -32.08 1.66
C TYR A 542 -4.13 -31.18 2.66
N HIS A 543 -4.70 -30.99 3.86
CA HIS A 543 -4.07 -30.17 4.89
C HIS A 543 -2.79 -30.79 5.44
N ALA A 544 -2.77 -32.11 5.65
CA ALA A 544 -1.61 -32.82 6.16
C ALA A 544 -0.44 -32.76 5.17
N ILE A 545 -0.68 -33.07 3.90
CA ILE A 545 0.36 -32.98 2.84
C ILE A 545 0.81 -31.53 2.70
N SER A 546 -0.11 -30.56 2.62
CA SER A 546 0.24 -29.15 2.47
C SER A 546 1.05 -28.60 3.64
N HIS A 547 0.80 -29.08 4.87
CA HIS A 547 1.58 -28.75 6.04
C HIS A 547 2.99 -29.35 5.96
N SER A 548 3.10 -30.65 5.69
CA SER A 548 4.41 -31.32 5.54
C SER A 548 5.28 -30.66 4.47
N LEU A 549 4.72 -30.35 3.28
CA LEU A 549 5.47 -29.72 2.20
C LEU A 549 6.04 -28.34 2.60
N LYS A 550 5.36 -27.61 3.50
CA LYS A 550 5.84 -26.32 4.03
C LYS A 550 6.90 -26.48 5.10
N VAL A 551 6.79 -27.51 5.94
CA VAL A 551 7.79 -27.81 6.98
C VAL A 551 9.07 -28.34 6.34
N HIS A 552 8.94 -29.18 5.32
CA HIS A 552 10.06 -29.87 4.66
C HIS A 552 10.28 -29.32 3.25
N THR A 553 10.57 -28.01 3.14
CA THR A 553 10.78 -27.33 1.85
C THR A 553 11.90 -27.95 0.99
N SER A 554 12.85 -28.64 1.62
CA SER A 554 13.92 -29.40 0.94
C SER A 554 13.40 -30.55 0.07
N LEU A 555 12.21 -31.08 0.35
CA LEU A 555 11.54 -32.07 -0.51
C LEU A 555 11.20 -31.46 -1.88
N ILE A 556 10.86 -30.17 -1.89
CA ILE A 556 10.42 -29.44 -3.08
C ILE A 556 11.63 -28.93 -3.89
N SER A 557 12.78 -28.71 -3.25
CA SER A 557 14.00 -28.25 -3.90
C SER A 557 14.83 -29.38 -4.54
N SER A 558 14.48 -30.65 -4.33
CA SER A 558 15.32 -31.78 -4.75
C SER A 558 15.30 -32.04 -6.26
N GLU A 559 16.39 -32.64 -6.75
CA GLU A 559 16.57 -33.17 -8.12
C GLU A 559 15.78 -34.47 -8.38
N PHE A 560 15.07 -35.01 -7.38
CA PHE A 560 14.37 -36.29 -7.50
C PHE A 560 13.03 -36.15 -8.24
N LEU A 561 12.79 -37.03 -9.21
CA LEU A 561 11.52 -37.16 -9.96
C LEU A 561 10.33 -37.54 -9.06
N SER A 562 10.57 -38.26 -7.96
CA SER A 562 9.57 -38.70 -6.98
C SER A 562 10.13 -38.69 -5.55
N PHE A 563 9.31 -38.35 -4.56
CA PHE A 563 9.70 -38.31 -3.15
C PHE A 563 8.56 -38.74 -2.22
N VAL A 564 8.92 -39.19 -1.01
CA VAL A 564 7.96 -39.51 0.06
C VAL A 564 7.68 -38.24 0.88
N VAL A 565 6.40 -37.90 1.05
CA VAL A 565 5.95 -36.81 1.91
C VAL A 565 6.12 -37.23 3.37
N ARG A 566 6.85 -36.43 4.15
CA ARG A 566 7.24 -36.76 5.52
C ARG A 566 6.12 -36.48 6.52
N ASP A 567 6.24 -37.05 7.72
CA ASP A 567 5.38 -36.78 8.87
C ASP A 567 3.87 -37.01 8.64
N LEU A 568 3.51 -37.88 7.70
CA LEU A 568 2.13 -38.29 7.47
C LEU A 568 1.80 -39.63 8.13
N PRO A 569 0.50 -39.92 8.40
CA PRO A 569 0.07 -41.24 8.87
C PRO A 569 0.47 -42.40 7.95
N ASP A 570 0.42 -42.17 6.64
CA ASP A 570 0.74 -43.15 5.60
C ASP A 570 1.94 -42.70 4.74
N ASN A 571 2.64 -43.67 4.13
CA ASN A 571 3.75 -43.41 3.22
C ASN A 571 3.25 -42.92 1.85
N ILE A 572 3.02 -41.60 1.74
CA ILE A 572 2.57 -40.98 0.49
C ILE A 572 3.75 -40.59 -0.39
N THR A 573 3.79 -41.13 -1.61
CA THR A 573 4.77 -40.74 -2.63
C THR A 573 4.13 -39.76 -3.61
N MET A 574 4.83 -38.67 -3.90
CA MET A 574 4.43 -37.68 -4.91
C MET A 574 5.60 -37.36 -5.86
N LYS A 575 5.28 -36.97 -7.08
CA LYS A 575 6.24 -36.38 -8.02
C LYS A 575 6.23 -34.87 -7.90
N ARG A 576 7.38 -34.25 -8.21
CA ARG A 576 7.47 -32.77 -8.25
C ARG A 576 6.49 -32.16 -9.26
N SER A 577 6.28 -32.82 -10.40
CA SER A 577 5.32 -32.41 -11.44
C SER A 577 3.86 -32.43 -10.98
N GLN A 578 3.53 -33.13 -9.89
CA GLN A 578 2.18 -33.18 -9.32
C GLN A 578 1.90 -32.04 -8.34
N LEU A 579 2.93 -31.26 -7.96
CA LEU A 579 2.80 -30.14 -7.05
C LEU A 579 2.34 -28.87 -7.78
N SER A 580 1.52 -28.08 -7.10
CA SER A 580 1.14 -26.76 -7.60
C SER A 580 2.34 -25.81 -7.65
N HIS A 581 2.34 -24.91 -8.65
CA HIS A 581 3.41 -23.94 -8.89
C HIS A 581 3.77 -23.09 -7.65
N HIS A 582 2.80 -22.78 -6.79
CA HIS A 582 3.05 -21.97 -5.60
C HIS A 582 3.94 -22.63 -4.53
N PHE A 583 4.12 -23.95 -4.58
CA PHE A 583 5.09 -24.64 -3.72
C PHE A 583 6.51 -24.63 -4.33
N VAL A 584 6.63 -24.51 -5.66
CA VAL A 584 7.90 -24.65 -6.39
C VAL A 584 8.50 -23.31 -6.84
N SER A 585 7.72 -22.23 -6.88
CA SER A 585 8.19 -20.89 -7.24
C SER A 585 7.39 -19.79 -6.52
N LYS A 586 8.00 -18.61 -6.35
CA LYS A 586 7.29 -17.41 -5.90
C LYS A 586 6.30 -16.97 -6.98
N THR A 587 5.03 -16.93 -6.63
CA THR A 587 3.92 -16.60 -7.54
C THR A 587 2.89 -15.78 -6.77
N GLU A 588 2.11 -14.94 -7.47
CA GLU A 588 1.00 -14.19 -6.85
C GLU A 588 -0.01 -15.13 -6.16
N MET A 589 -0.21 -16.33 -6.71
CA MET A 589 -1.04 -17.37 -6.10
C MET A 589 -0.42 -17.90 -4.80
N GLY A 590 0.91 -17.97 -4.69
CA GLY A 590 1.59 -18.31 -3.45
C GLY A 590 1.36 -17.26 -2.36
N ASP A 591 1.50 -15.99 -2.70
CA ASP A 591 1.21 -14.89 -1.77
C ASP A 591 -0.27 -14.91 -1.35
N TRP A 592 -1.18 -15.22 -2.28
CA TRP A 592 -2.60 -15.42 -1.96
C TRP A 592 -2.81 -16.60 -1.00
N MET A 593 -2.23 -17.76 -1.28
CA MET A 593 -2.36 -18.93 -0.42
C MET A 593 -1.74 -18.72 0.97
N GLU A 594 -0.73 -17.86 1.10
CA GLU A 594 -0.20 -17.42 2.39
C GLU A 594 -1.23 -16.57 3.14
N ARG A 595 -1.86 -15.59 2.46
CA ARG A 595 -2.97 -14.81 3.04
C ARG A 595 -4.12 -15.68 3.53
N VAL A 596 -4.48 -16.71 2.77
CA VAL A 596 -5.52 -17.67 3.17
C VAL A 596 -5.16 -18.33 4.50
N GLN A 597 -3.92 -18.80 4.65
CA GLN A 597 -3.47 -19.43 5.89
C GLN A 597 -3.41 -18.47 7.08
N GLN A 598 -2.98 -17.23 6.87
CA GLN A 598 -2.98 -16.22 7.91
C GLN A 598 -4.42 -15.91 8.36
N SER A 599 -5.36 -15.87 7.41
CA SER A 599 -6.78 -15.68 7.68
C SER A 599 -7.39 -16.86 8.44
N GLU A 600 -7.03 -18.10 8.08
CA GLU A 600 -7.43 -19.31 8.81
C GLU A 600 -6.98 -19.26 10.28
N LYS A 601 -5.71 -18.92 10.54
CA LYS A 601 -5.15 -18.88 11.91
C LYS A 601 -5.87 -17.91 12.84
N ARG A 602 -6.43 -16.84 12.28
CA ARG A 602 -7.20 -15.80 12.98
C ARG A 602 -8.68 -16.14 13.13
N SER A 603 -9.15 -17.20 12.48
CA SER A 603 -10.54 -17.60 12.52
C SER A 603 -10.84 -18.47 13.74
N TYR A 604 -12.10 -18.46 14.16
CA TYR A 604 -12.57 -19.25 15.30
C TYR A 604 -12.40 -20.75 15.04
N GLY A 605 -12.68 -21.18 13.80
CA GLY A 605 -12.30 -22.50 13.34
C GLY A 605 -12.71 -22.80 11.91
N ILE A 606 -12.46 -24.05 11.51
CA ILE A 606 -12.55 -24.51 10.13
C ILE A 606 -13.62 -25.58 10.02
N VAL A 607 -14.48 -25.48 9.02
CA VAL A 607 -15.56 -26.41 8.77
C VAL A 607 -15.35 -27.06 7.41
N HIS A 608 -15.26 -28.37 7.40
CA HIS A 608 -15.04 -29.18 6.22
C HIS A 608 -16.32 -29.85 5.75
N ASN A 609 -16.58 -29.80 4.44
CA ASN A 609 -17.49 -30.75 3.80
C ASN A 609 -16.72 -32.09 3.62
N THR A 610 -16.57 -32.86 4.69
CA THR A 610 -16.01 -34.22 4.74
C THR A 610 -16.61 -34.94 5.97
N PHE A 611 -16.30 -36.21 6.20
CA PHE A 611 -16.74 -36.95 7.40
C PHE A 611 -15.60 -37.77 8.00
N TYR A 612 -15.62 -38.02 9.32
CA TYR A 612 -14.48 -38.66 10.02
C TYR A 612 -14.08 -40.00 9.41
N GLU A 613 -15.07 -40.84 9.09
CA GLU A 613 -14.91 -42.23 8.71
C GLU A 613 -14.25 -42.43 7.34
N ILE A 614 -14.11 -41.37 6.52
CA ILE A 614 -13.38 -41.43 5.24
C ILE A 614 -11.86 -41.29 5.43
N GLU A 615 -11.39 -40.64 6.50
CA GLU A 615 -9.96 -40.38 6.69
C GLU A 615 -9.58 -40.17 8.18
N PRO A 616 -9.91 -41.10 9.09
CA PRO A 616 -9.83 -40.87 10.54
C PRO A 616 -8.41 -40.53 11.01
N ALA A 617 -7.39 -41.21 10.45
CA ALA A 617 -5.99 -40.95 10.78
C ALA A 617 -5.55 -39.52 10.39
N TYR A 618 -6.04 -39.01 9.27
CA TYR A 618 -5.75 -37.64 8.81
C TYR A 618 -6.55 -36.59 9.57
N ALA A 619 -7.80 -36.88 9.93
CA ALA A 619 -8.60 -36.00 10.79
C ALA A 619 -7.89 -35.80 12.16
N ASP A 620 -7.44 -36.88 12.78
CA ASP A 620 -6.71 -36.84 14.05
C ASP A 620 -5.33 -36.18 13.92
N HIS A 621 -4.65 -36.41 12.79
CA HIS A 621 -3.36 -35.77 12.51
C HIS A 621 -3.50 -34.25 12.32
N VAL A 622 -4.47 -33.80 11.51
CA VAL A 622 -4.74 -32.36 11.27
C VAL A 622 -5.12 -31.66 12.57
N LYS A 623 -5.91 -32.31 13.43
CA LYS A 623 -6.26 -31.80 14.77
C LYS A 623 -5.02 -31.56 15.64
N LYS A 624 -3.98 -32.39 15.54
CA LYS A 624 -2.71 -32.23 16.29
C LYS A 624 -1.85 -31.08 15.76
N ILE A 625 -1.78 -30.89 14.44
CA ILE A 625 -0.86 -29.91 13.82
C ILE A 625 -1.44 -28.49 13.70
N LYS A 626 -2.76 -28.32 13.57
CA LYS A 626 -3.35 -27.00 13.29
C LYS A 626 -3.62 -26.15 14.53
N GLY A 627 -3.85 -26.73 15.70
CA GLY A 627 -4.17 -25.98 16.94
C GLY A 627 -5.51 -25.21 16.93
N THR A 628 -6.12 -25.01 15.77
CA THR A 628 -7.46 -24.42 15.58
C THR A 628 -8.55 -25.49 15.66
N LYS A 629 -9.77 -25.10 16.05
CA LYS A 629 -10.95 -25.98 16.06
C LYS A 629 -11.35 -26.37 14.63
N VAL A 630 -11.72 -27.63 14.46
CA VAL A 630 -12.08 -28.20 13.15
C VAL A 630 -13.32 -29.07 13.27
N TRP A 631 -14.29 -28.86 12.38
CA TRP A 631 -15.50 -29.67 12.26
C TRP A 631 -15.59 -30.29 10.87
N HIS A 632 -16.21 -31.46 10.80
CA HIS A 632 -16.51 -32.16 9.55
C HIS A 632 -18.01 -32.41 9.51
N ILE A 633 -18.69 -31.78 8.55
CA ILE A 633 -20.16 -31.75 8.47
C ILE A 633 -20.67 -32.31 7.13
N GLY A 634 -19.81 -33.03 6.40
CA GLY A 634 -20.14 -33.66 5.13
C GLY A 634 -20.66 -35.09 5.28
N PRO A 635 -21.09 -35.73 4.19
CA PRO A 635 -21.33 -35.15 2.88
C PRO A 635 -22.60 -34.27 2.88
N LEU A 636 -22.45 -32.97 2.66
CA LEU A 636 -23.54 -31.99 2.86
C LEU A 636 -24.78 -32.24 1.99
N PHE A 637 -24.59 -32.75 0.77
CA PHE A 637 -25.71 -32.99 -0.15
C PHE A 637 -26.70 -34.07 0.37
N GLN A 638 -26.25 -34.97 1.25
CA GLN A 638 -27.12 -36.02 1.80
C GLN A 638 -28.11 -35.50 2.85
N PHE A 639 -27.81 -34.38 3.52
CA PHE A 639 -28.76 -33.78 4.47
C PHE A 639 -30.04 -33.31 3.79
N PHE A 640 -29.95 -32.92 2.51
CA PHE A 640 -31.07 -32.35 1.75
C PHE A 640 -31.75 -33.36 0.81
N SER A 641 -31.21 -34.58 0.66
CA SER A 641 -31.81 -35.63 -0.18
C SER A 641 -33.13 -36.19 0.39
N ARG A 642 -33.50 -35.85 1.64
CA ARG A 642 -34.72 -36.35 2.30
C ARG A 642 -35.96 -35.46 2.10
N ASP A 643 -35.79 -34.17 1.78
CA ASP A 643 -36.89 -33.18 1.77
C ASP A 643 -37.43 -32.82 0.37
N ASN A 644 -36.80 -33.28 -0.71
CA ASN A 644 -37.22 -32.94 -2.07
C ASN A 644 -38.33 -33.87 -2.60
N ASN A 645 -39.56 -33.64 -2.13
CA ASN A 645 -40.80 -34.12 -2.78
C ASN A 645 -41.20 -33.28 -4.02
N VAL A 646 -40.23 -32.66 -4.69
CA VAL A 646 -40.47 -31.92 -5.94
C VAL A 646 -40.27 -32.88 -7.10
N VAL A 647 -41.37 -33.27 -7.75
CA VAL A 647 -41.33 -34.06 -9.00
C VAL A 647 -40.79 -33.15 -10.11
N LEU A 648 -39.48 -33.07 -10.22
CA LEU A 648 -38.82 -32.51 -11.40
C LEU A 648 -38.98 -33.49 -12.57
N GLU A 649 -39.19 -32.96 -13.77
CA GLU A 649 -39.24 -33.76 -14.99
C GLU A 649 -37.94 -34.58 -15.12
N LYS A 650 -38.06 -35.92 -15.19
CA LYS A 650 -36.91 -36.84 -15.19
C LYS A 650 -36.00 -36.49 -16.37
N HIS A 651 -34.76 -36.08 -16.09
CA HIS A 651 -33.79 -35.76 -17.13
C HIS A 651 -33.61 -36.94 -18.08
N SER A 652 -33.57 -36.71 -19.39
CA SER A 652 -33.57 -37.76 -20.42
C SER A 652 -32.44 -38.79 -20.26
N CYS A 653 -31.30 -38.39 -19.70
CA CYS A 653 -30.20 -39.30 -19.40
C CYS A 653 -30.55 -40.40 -18.39
N LEU A 654 -31.44 -40.12 -17.42
CA LEU A 654 -31.85 -41.10 -16.43
C LEU A 654 -32.73 -42.18 -17.07
N THR A 655 -33.57 -41.81 -18.05
CA THR A 655 -34.32 -42.78 -18.85
C THR A 655 -33.40 -43.67 -19.67
N TRP A 656 -32.35 -43.09 -20.28
CA TRP A 656 -31.34 -43.87 -20.99
C TRP A 656 -30.60 -44.85 -20.07
N LEU A 657 -30.34 -44.45 -18.82
CA LEU A 657 -29.70 -45.28 -17.81
C LEU A 657 -30.57 -46.45 -17.34
N ASP A 658 -31.90 -46.30 -17.32
CA ASP A 658 -32.85 -47.37 -16.96
C ASP A 658 -32.70 -48.59 -17.89
N ASP A 659 -32.34 -48.37 -19.17
CA ASP A 659 -32.16 -49.41 -20.18
C ASP A 659 -30.81 -50.15 -20.09
N GLN A 660 -29.90 -49.69 -19.21
CA GLN A 660 -28.56 -50.25 -19.08
C GLN A 660 -28.48 -51.34 -18.00
N LYS A 661 -27.54 -52.27 -18.15
CA LYS A 661 -27.33 -53.32 -17.15
C LYS A 661 -26.81 -52.74 -15.83
N PRO A 662 -27.13 -53.35 -14.68
CA PRO A 662 -26.56 -52.96 -13.40
C PRO A 662 -25.02 -52.97 -13.42
N ASN A 663 -24.39 -51.96 -12.83
CA ASN A 663 -22.93 -51.81 -12.73
C ASN A 663 -22.16 -51.90 -14.07
N SER A 664 -22.75 -51.48 -15.19
CA SER A 664 -22.07 -51.52 -16.50
C SER A 664 -21.70 -50.16 -17.08
N VAL A 665 -22.30 -49.07 -16.61
CA VAL A 665 -22.14 -47.74 -17.21
C VAL A 665 -20.92 -47.01 -16.64
N ILE A 666 -20.09 -46.44 -17.49
CA ILE A 666 -19.02 -45.50 -17.11
C ILE A 666 -19.55 -44.07 -17.23
N TYR A 667 -19.60 -43.34 -16.11
CA TYR A 667 -19.86 -41.91 -16.12
C TYR A 667 -18.54 -41.15 -16.31
N VAL A 668 -18.53 -40.14 -17.18
CA VAL A 668 -17.35 -39.33 -17.48
C VAL A 668 -17.70 -37.86 -17.29
N CYS A 669 -17.06 -37.22 -16.31
CA CYS A 669 -17.27 -35.80 -16.04
C CYS A 669 -16.03 -35.15 -15.40
N PHE A 670 -15.53 -34.09 -16.05
CA PHE A 670 -14.35 -33.33 -15.61
C PHE A 670 -14.73 -31.97 -14.97
N GLY A 671 -15.98 -31.83 -14.54
CA GLY A 671 -16.48 -30.61 -13.90
C GLY A 671 -16.72 -29.48 -14.90
N SER A 672 -17.08 -28.31 -14.37
CA SER A 672 -17.47 -27.18 -15.22
C SER A 672 -16.27 -26.41 -15.77
N MET A 673 -15.11 -26.40 -15.14
CA MET A 673 -14.04 -25.48 -15.53
C MET A 673 -13.07 -26.06 -16.58
N VAL A 674 -12.87 -27.38 -16.60
CA VAL A 674 -11.85 -28.05 -17.43
C VAL A 674 -12.10 -27.88 -18.92
N ARG A 675 -11.02 -27.56 -19.65
CA ARG A 675 -10.98 -27.51 -21.12
C ARG A 675 -9.84 -28.39 -21.62
N PHE A 676 -10.19 -29.45 -22.33
CA PHE A 676 -9.21 -30.34 -22.96
C PHE A 676 -8.92 -29.90 -24.40
N PRO A 677 -7.67 -30.05 -24.88
CA PRO A 677 -7.37 -29.90 -26.29
C PRO A 677 -8.07 -31.00 -27.11
N GLU A 678 -8.37 -30.72 -28.39
CA GLU A 678 -9.07 -31.66 -29.28
C GLU A 678 -8.40 -33.03 -29.32
N ALA A 679 -7.06 -33.08 -29.35
CA ALA A 679 -6.31 -34.33 -29.32
C ALA A 679 -6.63 -35.20 -28.09
N GLN A 680 -6.88 -34.57 -26.93
CA GLN A 680 -7.27 -35.30 -25.72
C GLN A 680 -8.74 -35.75 -25.77
N ILE A 681 -9.64 -34.93 -26.35
CA ILE A 681 -11.03 -35.32 -26.61
C ILE A 681 -11.08 -36.54 -27.55
N THR A 682 -10.25 -36.56 -28.60
CA THR A 682 -10.12 -37.70 -29.52
C THR A 682 -9.72 -38.98 -28.78
N GLU A 683 -8.68 -38.92 -27.94
CA GLU A 683 -8.20 -40.10 -27.22
C GLU A 683 -9.24 -40.62 -26.20
N ILE A 684 -9.99 -39.72 -25.54
CA ILE A 684 -11.11 -40.10 -24.65
C ILE A 684 -12.21 -40.80 -25.46
N ALA A 685 -12.62 -40.21 -26.59
CA ALA A 685 -13.66 -40.77 -27.45
C ALA A 685 -13.29 -42.18 -27.95
N LEU A 686 -12.06 -42.33 -28.46
CA LEU A 686 -11.55 -43.62 -28.93
C LEU A 686 -11.48 -44.67 -27.81
N ALA A 687 -11.06 -44.27 -26.61
CA ALA A 687 -11.03 -45.18 -25.46
C ALA A 687 -12.44 -45.64 -25.05
N LEU A 688 -13.40 -44.71 -24.98
CA LEU A 688 -14.78 -45.05 -24.61
C LEU A 688 -15.42 -45.98 -25.65
N GLU A 689 -15.23 -45.72 -26.94
CA GLU A 689 -15.72 -46.57 -28.03
C GLU A 689 -15.09 -47.98 -28.00
N GLU A 690 -13.77 -48.06 -27.82
CA GLU A 690 -13.04 -49.33 -27.80
C GLU A 690 -13.27 -50.15 -26.52
N SER A 691 -13.61 -49.50 -25.40
CA SER A 691 -13.91 -50.16 -24.12
C SER A 691 -15.12 -51.09 -24.20
N LYS A 692 -16.03 -50.84 -25.15
CA LYS A 692 -17.32 -51.52 -25.31
C LYS A 692 -18.27 -51.40 -24.11
N GLN A 693 -17.93 -50.60 -23.10
CA GLN A 693 -18.80 -50.32 -21.97
C GLN A 693 -19.80 -49.23 -22.34
N PRO A 694 -21.07 -49.33 -21.90
CA PRO A 694 -21.99 -48.20 -21.95
C PRO A 694 -21.41 -47.00 -21.21
N PHE A 695 -21.57 -45.78 -21.73
CA PHE A 695 -21.07 -44.59 -21.04
C PHE A 695 -22.01 -43.38 -21.11
N VAL A 696 -21.94 -42.53 -20.10
CA VAL A 696 -22.50 -41.17 -20.12
C VAL A 696 -21.34 -40.19 -20.03
N TRP A 697 -21.16 -39.35 -21.04
CA TRP A 697 -20.07 -38.36 -21.07
C TRP A 697 -20.61 -36.94 -21.09
N VAL A 698 -20.30 -36.18 -20.04
CA VAL A 698 -20.65 -34.77 -19.95
C VAL A 698 -19.54 -33.93 -20.57
N VAL A 699 -19.88 -33.18 -21.61
CA VAL A 699 -18.97 -32.31 -22.36
C VAL A 699 -19.47 -30.87 -22.30
N ARG A 700 -18.55 -29.92 -22.27
CA ARG A 700 -18.89 -28.49 -22.34
C ARG A 700 -18.99 -28.02 -23.78
N LYS A 701 -19.97 -27.15 -24.06
CA LYS A 701 -20.06 -26.43 -25.34
C LYS A 701 -19.09 -25.25 -25.34
N GLU A 702 -18.22 -25.13 -26.33
CA GLU A 702 -17.42 -23.93 -26.57
C GLU A 702 -17.98 -23.16 -27.77
N GLY A 703 -18.58 -22.00 -27.53
CA GLY A 703 -19.11 -21.14 -28.59
C GLY A 703 -20.31 -21.74 -29.35
N ASN A 704 -20.43 -21.38 -30.64
CA ASN A 704 -21.52 -21.81 -31.53
C ASN A 704 -21.18 -23.08 -32.34
N GLU A 705 -19.97 -23.60 -32.22
CA GLU A 705 -19.52 -24.80 -32.95
C GLU A 705 -19.75 -26.07 -32.12
N GLY A 706 -19.71 -27.23 -32.77
CA GLY A 706 -19.91 -28.54 -32.13
C GLY A 706 -18.75 -28.94 -31.19
N ILE A 707 -18.76 -30.19 -30.71
CA ILE A 707 -17.65 -30.70 -29.89
C ILE A 707 -16.44 -30.99 -30.80
N GLY A 708 -15.44 -30.11 -30.78
CA GLY A 708 -14.18 -30.30 -31.52
C GLY A 708 -13.40 -31.53 -31.04
N GLY A 709 -12.75 -32.24 -31.96
CA GLY A 709 -11.92 -33.42 -31.67
C GLY A 709 -12.66 -34.77 -31.55
N LEU A 710 -13.98 -34.82 -31.70
CA LEU A 710 -14.67 -36.11 -31.83
C LEU A 710 -14.32 -36.79 -33.16
N PRO A 711 -14.06 -38.11 -33.18
CA PRO A 711 -13.87 -38.86 -34.43
C PRO A 711 -15.07 -38.72 -35.37
N GLU A 712 -14.83 -38.65 -36.68
CA GLU A 712 -15.90 -38.56 -37.68
C GLU A 712 -16.93 -39.69 -37.49
N GLY A 713 -18.22 -39.36 -37.45
CA GLY A 713 -19.32 -40.32 -37.24
C GLY A 713 -19.44 -40.90 -35.82
N PHE A 714 -18.75 -40.34 -34.82
CA PHE A 714 -18.78 -40.86 -33.43
C PHE A 714 -20.20 -40.92 -32.85
N ASP A 715 -20.97 -39.83 -32.95
CA ASP A 715 -22.33 -39.73 -32.41
C ASP A 715 -23.27 -40.80 -32.99
N GLU A 716 -23.17 -41.04 -34.30
CA GLU A 716 -23.95 -42.09 -34.97
C GLU A 716 -23.56 -43.49 -34.47
N ARG A 717 -22.25 -43.77 -34.30
CA ARG A 717 -21.78 -45.09 -33.86
C ARG A 717 -22.17 -45.41 -32.42
N ILE A 718 -22.16 -44.42 -31.53
CA ILE A 718 -22.56 -44.62 -30.12
C ILE A 718 -24.08 -44.67 -29.98
N GLY A 719 -24.82 -43.88 -30.78
CA GLY A 719 -26.29 -43.81 -30.77
C GLY A 719 -26.96 -45.03 -31.38
N THR A 720 -26.48 -45.52 -32.53
CA THR A 720 -27.07 -46.68 -33.25
C THR A 720 -27.02 -48.00 -32.46
N LYS A 721 -26.15 -48.10 -31.45
CA LYS A 721 -25.97 -49.31 -30.64
C LYS A 721 -26.41 -49.14 -29.19
N ASN A 722 -27.02 -48.00 -28.84
CA ASN A 722 -27.36 -47.62 -27.46
C ASN A 722 -26.16 -47.73 -26.49
N LYS A 723 -24.95 -47.38 -26.98
CA LYS A 723 -23.67 -47.62 -26.29
C LYS A 723 -23.11 -46.40 -25.57
N GLY A 724 -23.61 -45.22 -25.87
CA GLY A 724 -23.12 -44.01 -25.21
C GLY A 724 -24.11 -42.87 -25.32
N LEU A 725 -24.08 -41.99 -24.33
CA LEU A 725 -24.85 -40.75 -24.29
C LEU A 725 -23.90 -39.58 -24.00
N ILE A 726 -23.82 -38.61 -24.92
CA ILE A 726 -23.13 -37.35 -24.68
C ILE A 726 -24.14 -36.32 -24.17
N ILE A 727 -23.83 -35.70 -23.04
CA ILE A 727 -24.60 -34.58 -22.48
C ILE A 727 -23.80 -33.31 -22.66
N ILE A 728 -24.39 -32.32 -23.33
CA ILE A 728 -23.77 -31.00 -23.50
C ILE A 728 -24.30 -30.07 -22.41
N GLY A 729 -23.42 -29.57 -21.54
CA GLY A 729 -23.77 -28.62 -20.49
C GLY A 729 -23.99 -29.29 -19.12
N TRP A 730 -25.14 -29.03 -18.50
CA TRP A 730 -25.43 -29.52 -17.15
C TRP A 730 -25.97 -30.95 -17.17
N ALA A 731 -25.62 -31.76 -16.17
CA ALA A 731 -26.13 -33.10 -15.95
C ALA A 731 -26.49 -33.30 -14.47
N PRO A 732 -27.53 -34.09 -14.14
CA PRO A 732 -27.91 -34.41 -12.76
C PRO A 732 -26.94 -35.43 -12.16
N GLN A 733 -25.74 -34.98 -11.79
CA GLN A 733 -24.63 -35.85 -11.41
C GLN A 733 -24.95 -36.76 -10.21
N VAL A 734 -25.61 -36.22 -9.16
CA VAL A 734 -25.95 -37.00 -7.96
C VAL A 734 -26.89 -38.15 -8.32
N GLU A 735 -27.91 -37.88 -9.13
CA GLU A 735 -28.89 -38.85 -9.59
C GLU A 735 -28.27 -39.88 -10.54
N ILE A 736 -27.36 -39.45 -11.42
CA ILE A 736 -26.58 -40.36 -12.26
C ILE A 736 -25.76 -41.30 -11.38
N LEU A 737 -24.99 -40.78 -10.42
CA LEU A 737 -24.13 -41.59 -9.55
C LEU A 737 -24.93 -42.57 -8.68
N GLN A 738 -26.13 -42.19 -8.23
CA GLN A 738 -27.03 -43.06 -7.46
C GLN A 738 -27.75 -44.12 -8.32
N HIS A 739 -27.68 -44.02 -9.65
CA HIS A 739 -28.42 -44.93 -10.52
C HIS A 739 -27.79 -46.34 -10.52
N PRO A 740 -28.58 -47.43 -10.39
CA PRO A 740 -28.04 -48.80 -10.25
C PRO A 740 -27.19 -49.32 -11.43
N SER A 741 -27.31 -48.69 -12.60
CA SER A 741 -26.53 -49.07 -13.78
C SER A 741 -25.08 -48.58 -13.77
N LEU A 742 -24.70 -47.67 -12.86
CA LEU A 742 -23.35 -47.12 -12.81
C LEU A 742 -22.35 -48.14 -12.28
N GLY A 743 -21.31 -48.39 -13.07
CA GLY A 743 -20.20 -49.30 -12.75
C GLY A 743 -18.89 -48.59 -12.42
N GLY A 744 -18.74 -47.32 -12.82
CA GLY A 744 -17.56 -46.52 -12.51
C GLY A 744 -17.70 -45.06 -12.94
N PHE A 745 -16.85 -44.19 -12.37
CA PHE A 745 -16.84 -42.76 -12.63
C PHE A 745 -15.44 -42.26 -12.96
N LEU A 746 -15.22 -41.87 -14.22
CA LEU A 746 -14.03 -41.15 -14.68
C LEU A 746 -14.14 -39.66 -14.32
N THR A 747 -13.26 -39.20 -13.44
CA THR A 747 -13.33 -37.86 -12.87
C THR A 747 -11.95 -37.22 -12.71
N HIS A 748 -11.96 -35.89 -12.67
CA HIS A 748 -10.77 -35.09 -12.35
C HIS A 748 -10.38 -35.10 -10.87
N CYS A 749 -11.09 -35.86 -10.03
CA CYS A 749 -10.91 -35.91 -8.57
C CYS A 749 -11.23 -34.61 -7.85
N GLY A 750 -12.20 -33.83 -8.33
CA GLY A 750 -12.78 -32.72 -7.56
C GLY A 750 -13.46 -33.25 -6.30
N TRP A 751 -13.25 -32.60 -5.16
CA TRP A 751 -13.61 -33.19 -3.86
C TRP A 751 -15.10 -33.52 -3.71
N ASN A 752 -16.00 -32.64 -4.17
CA ASN A 752 -17.44 -32.93 -4.17
C ASN A 752 -17.79 -34.16 -5.03
N SER A 753 -17.20 -34.29 -6.22
CA SER A 753 -17.39 -35.48 -7.07
C SER A 753 -16.89 -36.77 -6.40
N VAL A 754 -15.78 -36.71 -5.68
CA VAL A 754 -15.27 -37.86 -4.89
C VAL A 754 -16.23 -38.21 -3.76
N LEU A 755 -16.76 -37.22 -3.03
CA LEU A 755 -17.74 -37.44 -1.97
C LEU A 755 -19.06 -38.02 -2.49
N GLU A 756 -19.57 -37.52 -3.61
CA GLU A 756 -20.79 -38.02 -4.24
C GLU A 756 -20.63 -39.47 -4.70
N ALA A 757 -19.49 -39.80 -5.31
CA ALA A 757 -19.17 -41.17 -5.72
C ALA A 757 -19.00 -42.11 -4.52
N ALA A 758 -18.28 -41.66 -3.48
CA ALA A 758 -18.09 -42.41 -2.24
C ALA A 758 -19.42 -42.70 -1.55
N ALA A 759 -20.33 -41.74 -1.51
CA ALA A 759 -21.68 -41.89 -0.97
C ALA A 759 -22.57 -42.83 -1.79
N ALA A 760 -22.43 -42.80 -3.13
CA ALA A 760 -23.17 -43.68 -4.02
C ALA A 760 -22.58 -45.09 -4.11
N GLY A 761 -21.34 -45.29 -3.63
CA GLY A 761 -20.62 -46.56 -3.70
C GLY A 761 -20.08 -46.86 -5.09
N VAL A 762 -19.82 -45.82 -5.88
CA VAL A 762 -19.33 -45.91 -7.26
C VAL A 762 -17.80 -45.86 -7.28
N PRO A 763 -17.13 -46.88 -7.85
CA PRO A 763 -15.69 -46.86 -8.08
C PRO A 763 -15.22 -45.69 -8.94
N LEU A 764 -14.03 -45.17 -8.65
CA LEU A 764 -13.45 -44.03 -9.35
C LEU A 764 -12.37 -44.45 -10.36
N ILE A 765 -12.39 -43.84 -11.53
CA ILE A 765 -11.22 -43.72 -12.40
C ILE A 765 -10.65 -42.32 -12.20
N THR A 766 -9.47 -42.23 -11.60
CA THR A 766 -8.87 -40.95 -11.22
C THR A 766 -8.05 -40.36 -12.36
N TRP A 767 -8.29 -39.08 -12.63
CA TRP A 767 -7.52 -38.30 -13.59
C TRP A 767 -7.28 -36.89 -13.05
N PRO A 768 -6.43 -36.72 -12.02
CA PRO A 768 -6.15 -35.42 -11.46
C PRO A 768 -5.53 -34.46 -12.49
N LEU A 769 -5.89 -33.17 -12.39
CA LEU A 769 -5.52 -32.15 -13.39
C LEU A 769 -4.88 -30.91 -12.78
N TYR A 770 -5.54 -30.25 -11.81
CA TYR A 770 -5.12 -28.97 -11.22
C TYR A 770 -5.58 -28.89 -9.74
N ALA A 771 -5.47 -27.70 -9.11
CA ALA A 771 -5.89 -27.45 -7.73
C ALA A 771 -5.36 -28.52 -6.76
N ASN A 772 -6.23 -29.13 -5.96
CA ASN A 772 -5.90 -30.19 -5.01
C ASN A 772 -6.18 -31.62 -5.53
N HIS A 773 -6.42 -31.80 -6.83
CA HIS A 773 -6.90 -33.08 -7.37
C HIS A 773 -5.92 -34.26 -7.14
N PHE A 774 -4.61 -34.00 -7.26
CA PHE A 774 -3.59 -35.02 -6.98
C PHE A 774 -3.58 -35.48 -5.52
N TYR A 775 -3.92 -34.58 -4.59
CA TYR A 775 -4.02 -34.91 -3.16
C TYR A 775 -5.24 -35.79 -2.91
N ASN A 776 -6.36 -35.49 -3.58
CA ASN A 776 -7.59 -36.27 -3.50
C ASN A 776 -7.40 -37.66 -4.11
N GLU A 777 -6.66 -37.78 -5.22
CA GLU A 777 -6.29 -39.08 -5.79
C GLU A 777 -5.54 -39.95 -4.78
N LYS A 778 -4.63 -39.38 -3.98
CA LYS A 778 -3.94 -40.15 -2.93
C LYS A 778 -4.89 -40.71 -1.87
N LEU A 779 -5.95 -39.98 -1.52
CA LEU A 779 -6.98 -40.53 -0.63
C LEU A 779 -7.76 -41.66 -1.30
N VAL A 780 -8.10 -41.52 -2.58
CA VAL A 780 -8.78 -42.57 -3.36
C VAL A 780 -7.94 -43.85 -3.44
N GLU A 781 -6.63 -43.72 -3.65
CA GLU A 781 -5.67 -44.83 -3.64
C GLU A 781 -5.62 -45.51 -2.27
N LEU A 782 -5.51 -44.75 -1.18
CA LEU A 782 -5.46 -45.29 0.20
C LEU A 782 -6.74 -46.03 0.59
N LEU A 783 -7.90 -45.47 0.21
CA LEU A 783 -9.20 -46.11 0.41
C LEU A 783 -9.40 -47.35 -0.48
N GLY A 784 -8.58 -47.47 -1.53
CA GLY A 784 -8.71 -48.53 -2.52
C GLY A 784 -10.06 -48.49 -3.22
N ILE A 785 -10.61 -47.31 -3.49
CA ILE A 785 -11.92 -47.12 -4.15
C ILE A 785 -11.79 -46.69 -5.62
N GLY A 786 -10.57 -46.66 -6.15
CA GLY A 786 -10.35 -46.28 -7.55
C GLY A 786 -9.00 -46.68 -8.12
N VAL A 787 -8.83 -46.37 -9.40
CA VAL A 787 -7.62 -46.61 -10.19
C VAL A 787 -7.33 -45.39 -11.06
N GLY A 788 -6.06 -44.99 -11.18
CA GLY A 788 -5.68 -43.83 -11.96
C GLY A 788 -5.38 -44.12 -13.43
N VAL A 789 -5.60 -43.13 -14.28
CA VAL A 789 -5.17 -43.18 -15.70
C VAL A 789 -3.68 -42.87 -15.88
N GLY A 790 -2.95 -42.63 -14.79
CA GLY A 790 -1.52 -42.33 -14.81
C GLY A 790 -1.17 -40.88 -15.11
N ALA A 791 -2.08 -39.93 -14.89
CA ALA A 791 -1.77 -38.51 -14.96
C ALA A 791 -0.74 -38.12 -13.88
N ASP A 792 0.28 -37.34 -14.23
CA ASP A 792 1.35 -36.99 -13.31
C ASP A 792 1.85 -35.53 -13.41
N VAL A 793 1.12 -34.68 -14.14
CA VAL A 793 1.43 -33.26 -14.31
C VAL A 793 0.28 -32.39 -13.81
N TRP A 794 0.58 -31.47 -12.90
CA TRP A 794 -0.32 -30.43 -12.42
C TRP A 794 -0.39 -29.28 -13.41
N ASN A 795 -1.60 -28.85 -13.75
CA ASN A 795 -1.87 -27.79 -14.71
C ASN A 795 -2.15 -26.45 -13.99
N PRO A 796 -1.52 -25.34 -14.39
CA PRO A 796 -1.71 -24.03 -13.76
C PRO A 796 -3.00 -23.30 -14.16
N SER A 797 -3.73 -23.81 -15.15
CA SER A 797 -4.96 -23.20 -15.66
C SER A 797 -6.02 -24.26 -15.92
N PHE A 798 -7.24 -23.81 -16.21
CA PHE A 798 -8.33 -24.70 -16.61
C PHE A 798 -8.20 -25.24 -18.04
N VAL A 799 -7.32 -24.64 -18.85
CA VAL A 799 -6.92 -25.17 -20.15
C VAL A 799 -5.80 -26.17 -19.91
N ILE A 800 -6.06 -27.44 -20.22
CA ILE A 800 -5.13 -28.53 -19.95
C ILE A 800 -4.03 -28.54 -21.01
N THR A 801 -2.79 -28.38 -20.55
CA THR A 801 -1.59 -28.34 -21.40
C THR A 801 -0.62 -29.48 -21.09
N SER A 802 -0.92 -30.31 -20.10
CA SER A 802 -0.17 -31.53 -19.82
C SER A 802 -0.16 -32.47 -21.03
N PRO A 803 0.85 -33.36 -21.15
CA PRO A 803 0.90 -34.35 -22.21
C PRO A 803 -0.40 -35.13 -22.34
N VAL A 804 -0.77 -35.43 -23.59
CA VAL A 804 -1.99 -36.19 -23.91
C VAL A 804 -1.89 -37.60 -23.30
N ILE A 805 -2.85 -37.96 -22.47
CA ILE A 805 -3.06 -39.33 -22.00
C ILE A 805 -3.67 -40.11 -23.15
N ARG A 806 -2.96 -41.15 -23.60
CA ARG A 806 -3.38 -42.00 -24.72
C ARG A 806 -4.57 -42.86 -24.33
N LYS A 807 -5.39 -43.22 -25.31
CA LYS A 807 -6.57 -44.07 -25.17
C LYS A 807 -6.27 -45.38 -24.42
N GLN A 808 -5.07 -45.92 -24.60
CA GLN A 808 -4.64 -47.17 -23.98
C GLN A 808 -4.65 -47.10 -22.46
N ALA A 809 -4.19 -45.99 -21.87
CA ALA A 809 -4.19 -45.82 -20.41
C ALA A 809 -5.61 -45.66 -19.85
N ILE A 810 -6.50 -44.99 -20.59
CA ILE A 810 -7.91 -44.84 -20.24
C ILE A 810 -8.62 -46.20 -20.32
N LEU A 811 -8.37 -46.96 -21.39
CA LEU A 811 -8.88 -48.32 -21.60
C LEU A 811 -8.45 -49.27 -20.48
N GLU A 812 -7.17 -49.27 -20.14
CA GLU A 812 -6.63 -50.09 -19.05
C GLU A 812 -7.30 -49.76 -17.71
N ALA A 813 -7.51 -48.48 -17.41
CA ALA A 813 -8.20 -48.07 -16.19
C ALA A 813 -9.68 -48.51 -16.18
N ILE A 814 -10.38 -48.39 -17.32
CA ILE A 814 -11.75 -48.90 -17.47
C ILE A 814 -11.77 -50.44 -17.32
N GLU A 815 -10.82 -51.15 -17.91
CA GLU A 815 -10.71 -52.61 -17.83
C GLU A 815 -10.42 -53.08 -16.41
N VAL A 816 -9.52 -52.40 -15.68
CA VAL A 816 -9.25 -52.70 -14.28
C VAL A 816 -10.54 -52.64 -13.46
N LEU A 817 -11.35 -51.59 -13.62
CA LEU A 817 -12.61 -51.47 -12.89
C LEU A 817 -13.71 -52.44 -13.37
N THR A 818 -13.77 -52.76 -14.66
CA THR A 818 -14.87 -53.55 -15.24
C THR A 818 -14.57 -55.05 -15.34
N SER A 819 -13.32 -55.45 -15.07
CA SER A 819 -12.91 -56.85 -14.99
C SER A 819 -13.52 -57.59 -13.80
N ARG A 820 -13.44 -58.93 -13.84
CA ARG A 820 -13.72 -59.84 -12.72
C ARG A 820 -12.45 -60.20 -11.95
N SER A 821 -11.49 -59.29 -11.90
CA SER A 821 -10.25 -59.50 -11.14
C SER A 821 -10.48 -59.27 -9.64
N ILE A 822 -9.63 -59.89 -8.82
CA ILE A 822 -9.63 -59.68 -7.35
C ILE A 822 -9.46 -58.19 -7.00
N ILE A 823 -8.71 -57.45 -7.82
CA ILE A 823 -8.49 -56.01 -7.64
C ILE A 823 -9.79 -55.25 -7.88
N ALA A 824 -10.49 -55.54 -8.98
CA ALA A 824 -11.77 -54.92 -9.31
C ALA A 824 -12.85 -55.18 -8.24
N ASP A 825 -12.94 -56.43 -7.76
CA ASP A 825 -13.87 -56.82 -6.70
C ASP A 825 -13.57 -56.09 -5.39
N ARG A 826 -12.29 -55.95 -5.03
CA ARG A 826 -11.87 -55.17 -3.85
C ARG A 826 -12.26 -53.71 -3.97
N ILE A 827 -12.01 -53.09 -5.12
CA ILE A 827 -12.36 -51.68 -5.36
C ILE A 827 -13.88 -51.47 -5.22
N ARG A 828 -14.68 -52.33 -5.83
CA ARG A 828 -16.15 -52.30 -5.71
C ARG A 828 -16.62 -52.50 -4.27
N GLN A 829 -16.03 -53.45 -3.56
CA GLN A 829 -16.41 -53.72 -2.18
C GLN A 829 -16.06 -52.55 -1.26
N ASN A 830 -14.85 -52.00 -1.37
CA ASN A 830 -14.43 -50.82 -0.59
C ASN A 830 -15.34 -49.62 -0.87
N SER A 831 -15.75 -49.42 -2.12
CA SER A 831 -16.67 -48.34 -2.50
C SER A 831 -18.04 -48.51 -1.83
N LYS A 832 -18.59 -49.73 -1.83
CA LYS A 832 -19.86 -50.05 -1.15
C LYS A 832 -19.77 -49.88 0.37
N ASP A 833 -18.68 -50.35 0.97
CA ASP A 833 -18.46 -50.22 2.41
C ASP A 833 -18.36 -48.75 2.83
N LEU A 834 -17.73 -47.92 1.99
CA LEU A 834 -17.64 -46.48 2.21
C LEU A 834 -19.00 -45.79 2.04
N ALA A 835 -19.84 -46.21 1.09
CA ALA A 835 -21.19 -45.69 0.92
C ALA A 835 -22.06 -45.93 2.16
N ILE A 836 -21.96 -47.12 2.76
CA ILE A 836 -22.65 -47.45 4.02
C ILE A 836 -22.23 -46.49 5.13
N LYS A 837 -20.92 -46.20 5.25
CA LYS A 837 -20.41 -45.22 6.22
C LYS A 837 -20.94 -43.82 5.92
N ALA A 838 -20.81 -43.36 4.67
CA ALA A 838 -21.24 -42.03 4.23
C ALA A 838 -22.73 -41.76 4.47
N LYS A 839 -23.58 -42.79 4.41
CA LYS A 839 -25.00 -42.68 4.75
C LYS A 839 -25.24 -42.58 6.26
N LYS A 840 -24.52 -43.38 7.06
CA LYS A 840 -24.68 -43.41 8.53
C LYS A 840 -24.25 -42.10 9.21
N VAL A 841 -23.24 -41.41 8.68
CA VAL A 841 -22.71 -40.19 9.33
C VAL A 841 -23.68 -39.01 9.36
N VAL A 842 -24.73 -39.04 8.54
CA VAL A 842 -25.79 -38.02 8.50
C VAL A 842 -27.11 -38.51 9.14
N GLU A 843 -27.17 -39.76 9.61
CA GLU A 843 -28.31 -40.31 10.36
C GLU A 843 -28.30 -39.83 11.83
N GLU A 844 -29.36 -40.16 12.57
CA GLU A 844 -29.43 -39.95 14.02
C GLU A 844 -28.21 -40.62 14.69
N ASP A 845 -27.51 -39.90 15.56
CA ASP A 845 -26.21 -40.26 16.16
C ASP A 845 -24.99 -40.32 15.21
N GLY A 846 -25.15 -39.95 13.94
CA GLY A 846 -24.06 -39.89 12.96
C GLY A 846 -22.99 -38.84 13.28
N SER A 847 -21.72 -39.15 12.98
CA SER A 847 -20.57 -38.30 13.33
C SER A 847 -20.67 -36.87 12.77
N SER A 848 -21.12 -36.70 11.53
CA SER A 848 -21.27 -35.40 10.88
C SER A 848 -22.43 -34.59 11.44
N LEU A 849 -23.57 -35.24 11.72
CA LEU A 849 -24.71 -34.58 12.39
C LEU A 849 -24.32 -34.13 13.81
N ASN A 850 -23.60 -34.97 14.55
CA ASN A 850 -23.10 -34.64 15.88
C ASN A 850 -22.13 -33.45 15.85
N HIS A 851 -21.22 -33.40 14.87
CA HIS A 851 -20.30 -32.28 14.71
C HIS A 851 -21.00 -30.98 14.30
N LEU A 852 -22.04 -31.06 13.46
CA LEU A 852 -22.88 -29.92 13.14
C LEU A 852 -23.61 -29.39 14.38
N ASN A 853 -24.22 -30.27 15.17
CA ASN A 853 -24.90 -29.89 16.41
C ASN A 853 -23.93 -29.27 17.42
N ALA A 854 -22.75 -29.87 17.61
CA ALA A 854 -21.71 -29.35 18.49
C ALA A 854 -21.25 -27.94 18.06
N LEU A 855 -21.04 -27.72 16.76
CA LEU A 855 -20.72 -26.40 16.22
C LEU A 855 -21.82 -25.37 16.53
N ILE A 856 -23.08 -25.73 16.30
CA ILE A 856 -24.23 -24.87 16.57
C ILE A 856 -24.32 -24.50 18.05
N ASP A 857 -24.18 -25.48 18.94
CA ASP A 857 -24.28 -25.25 20.38
C ASP A 857 -23.12 -24.40 20.90
N GLU A 858 -21.93 -24.57 20.33
CA GLU A 858 -20.78 -23.73 20.63
C GLU A 858 -20.99 -22.28 20.18
N LEU A 859 -21.54 -22.04 18.99
CA LEU A 859 -21.88 -20.69 18.53
C LEU A 859 -22.96 -20.04 19.41
N LYS A 860 -23.98 -20.80 19.86
CA LYS A 860 -24.97 -20.32 20.83
C LYS A 860 -24.33 -19.91 22.15
N ALA A 861 -23.38 -20.69 22.66
CA ALA A 861 -22.68 -20.40 23.90
C ALA A 861 -21.84 -19.10 23.81
N ILE A 862 -21.14 -18.89 22.70
CA ILE A 862 -20.37 -17.64 22.45
C ILE A 862 -21.30 -16.42 22.51
N LYS A 863 -22.46 -16.49 21.85
CA LYS A 863 -23.45 -15.42 21.84
C LYS A 863 -24.01 -15.08 23.23
N LEU A 864 -24.17 -16.09 24.08
CA LEU A 864 -24.62 -15.88 25.46
C LEU A 864 -23.52 -15.21 26.29
N SER A 865 -22.25 -15.57 26.08
CA SER A 865 -21.11 -14.99 26.81
C SER A 865 -20.77 -13.55 26.39
N SER A 866 -21.10 -13.13 25.17
CA SER A 866 -20.85 -11.76 24.71
C SER A 866 -21.91 -10.74 25.15
N LYS A 867 -23.03 -11.20 25.75
CA LYS A 867 -24.11 -10.37 26.28
C LYS A 867 -24.10 -10.20 27.81
N ALA A 868 -23.24 -10.94 28.51
CA ALA A 868 -23.02 -10.87 29.95
C ALA A 868 -21.78 -10.04 30.24
#